data_AF-A0A924Z6Q4-F1
#
_entry.id   AF-A0A924Z6Q4-F1
#
_cell.length_a   1.000
_cell.length_b   1.000
_cell.length_c   1.000
_cell.angle_alpha   90.00
_cell.angle_beta   90.00
_cell.angle_gamma   90.00
#
_symmetry.space_group_name_H-M   'P 1'
#
loop_
_entity.id
_entity.type
_entity.pdbx_description
1 polymer ?
#
loop_
_entity_poly.entity_id
_entity_poly.type
_entity_poly.pdbx_seq_one_letter_code
_entity_poly.pdbx_strand_id
1 'polypeptide(L)'
;VPFLPPPRSDQTLLPIDYDYPLYSAYPAKTVVDILGPRTQRTPPAIDRPAAEVDLNDVQGNILSGYRASEAIHLFLTIDNALSARNWLATALDRPDPKKPWGGLMTATRWPADPAARPDVLTNVGFTFAGLQKLLPERYAAGHLKHFPLAFQQGAFARAKQNRDVGPHAPQQWLFGLDDQHIDVVISVYSKPKPSPAVAIKGRVKPFLNASNKLLAKASKNGMKLIHGQKTQALGADGREHFGFIDGIAKPRISGVCKPDDADFQPAASPGEFLLGPYSSIFGGQSLGDMPADLANNGTFGALRLLEQDVAGFNKTVNDEADRLSGVLGRTITPELIKAKLLGRWQVDGTPLAVNPTAPSKQTPPSNEFDYAPSWEYPTSPSTREDHAGMQCPAGAHIRRTNPRSARVAGYPHSRRLIRRGMPTAWTETDGSTHQGLLGLFIGASLERQFEFIQQQWMHGDLAASGIRGEQDPIAGQRDGGQPYNIPGIGTVTLPPFVRTRGSLYIFFPSSRMLHALKTPRLDAVLASARAEAHPVDAGADSADDVSAETPDAAIARDLDAMAQKWPDLAELLRLATDHGWLTSTWAQQLWKLFQRLSVKATAPIPDPATPIARFDPLDPAFIANPFDTFAHLRALGSPVWWVPAQQAHWVVTASAARTVLNDPTTFKQQLADLPPRGILTSDGNLHILLRDAVGAAFTAQMKRVGGMVTTAARDALRGIGNLPRFDAVPLYSKKVARQVFWELFCHAGAGLDTVACDAHAHTIMLNFSQPEGRGASSQIASADASLKLARQLGLALAKALLESYSQPNAQPRTILRELAARTKSPFPDCGSTRTLSLKETLVTLLQLVLAGMSTHFLLGSALKNLLSPDPRPVLNALIPWHALAALQRAHPQDLPAALDLALDEARRIDPPVTIIQRYAATQTRIGGVVIPAGSSVFVVAASANRDAAPGDTPEWFLWNRTTPLTQMSFGHGIHECIGKALQQAIVPAALTELLTAMPELRLDRPGAEPAWIDNVYFRDLMSLPVTRCC
;
A
#
# COMPACT_ATOMS: atom_id res chain seq x y z
N VAL A 1 -35.21 -28.60 0.75
CA VAL A 1 -34.78 -29.65 1.72
C VAL A 1 -35.06 -30.99 1.05
N PRO A 2 -34.17 -32.02 1.00
CA PRO A 2 -33.12 -32.39 1.98
C PRO A 2 -31.69 -32.76 1.46
N PHE A 3 -30.70 -32.49 2.34
CA PHE A 3 -29.42 -33.17 2.68
C PHE A 3 -28.41 -33.70 1.65
N LEU A 4 -27.14 -33.24 1.76
CA LEU A 4 -25.87 -34.02 1.73
C LEU A 4 -24.63 -33.10 2.01
N PRO A 5 -23.44 -33.63 2.35
CA PRO A 5 -22.74 -33.61 3.67
C PRO A 5 -21.68 -32.47 3.84
N PRO A 6 -21.06 -32.30 5.04
CA PRO A 6 -20.03 -31.26 5.25
C PRO A 6 -18.67 -31.67 4.66
N PRO A 7 -17.91 -30.74 4.03
CA PRO A 7 -16.55 -31.03 3.57
C PRO A 7 -15.51 -30.79 4.67
N ARG A 8 -14.48 -31.64 4.64
CA ARG A 8 -13.35 -31.73 5.56
C ARG A 8 -12.40 -30.51 5.45
N SER A 9 -11.77 -30.20 6.56
CA SER A 9 -10.79 -29.13 6.79
C SER A 9 -9.36 -29.59 6.48
N ASP A 10 -8.72 -29.07 5.42
CA ASP A 10 -7.25 -29.06 5.27
C ASP A 10 -6.76 -28.28 4.02
N GLN A 11 -6.94 -26.95 3.94
CA GLN A 11 -6.16 -26.16 2.97
C GLN A 11 -5.61 -24.86 3.55
N THR A 12 -4.29 -24.80 3.65
CA THR A 12 -3.48 -23.67 4.11
C THR A 12 -3.32 -22.63 3.00
N LEU A 13 -3.57 -21.35 3.34
CA LEU A 13 -3.47 -20.18 2.44
C LEU A 13 -2.12 -19.46 2.58
N LEU A 14 -1.60 -18.95 1.46
CA LEU A 14 -0.52 -17.95 1.38
C LEU A 14 -1.11 -16.51 1.44
N PRO A 15 -0.41 -15.53 2.06
CA PRO A 15 -0.95 -14.18 2.26
C PRO A 15 -0.70 -13.26 1.05
N ILE A 16 -1.74 -12.54 0.61
CA ILE A 16 -1.71 -11.50 -0.44
C ILE A 16 -1.88 -10.14 0.23
N ASP A 17 -0.98 -9.21 -0.09
CA ASP A 17 -0.86 -7.87 0.46
C ASP A 17 -1.80 -6.88 -0.26
N TYR A 18 -2.71 -6.21 0.47
CA TYR A 18 -3.58 -5.15 -0.05
C TYR A 18 -3.42 -3.89 0.81
N ASP A 19 -2.90 -2.80 0.24
CA ASP A 19 -3.04 -1.44 0.79
C ASP A 19 -3.52 -0.44 -0.28
N TYR A 20 -4.28 0.54 0.21
CA TYR A 20 -5.25 1.46 -0.41
C TYR A 20 -4.68 2.54 -1.38
N PRO A 21 -5.47 2.96 -2.41
CA PRO A 21 -6.14 4.28 -2.33
C PRO A 21 -7.58 4.25 -2.89
N LEU A 22 -8.59 4.29 -2.00
CA LEU A 22 -10.02 4.24 -2.36
C LEU A 22 -10.88 5.32 -1.67
N TYR A 23 -10.33 6.15 -0.76
CA TYR A 23 -11.13 7.13 0.01
C TYR A 23 -10.92 8.61 -0.28
N SER A 24 -9.95 9.00 -1.11
CA SER A 24 -9.89 10.38 -1.61
C SER A 24 -10.94 10.66 -2.70
N ALA A 25 -11.73 9.65 -3.06
CA ALA A 25 -12.48 9.55 -4.32
C ALA A 25 -13.98 9.85 -4.23
N TYR A 26 -14.64 9.49 -3.13
CA TYR A 26 -16.11 9.52 -3.06
C TYR A 26 -16.60 9.86 -1.64
N PRO A 27 -16.61 11.15 -1.24
CA PRO A 27 -17.12 11.57 0.07
C PRO A 27 -18.62 11.32 0.25
N ALA A 28 -19.34 10.91 -0.81
CA ALA A 28 -20.80 10.77 -0.82
C ALA A 28 -21.32 9.32 -1.04
N LYS A 29 -20.47 8.28 -1.06
CA LYS A 29 -20.91 6.87 -1.23
C LYS A 29 -20.38 5.95 -0.11
N THR A 30 -21.20 4.98 0.31
CA THR A 30 -20.79 4.02 1.35
C THR A 30 -20.03 2.82 0.79
N VAL A 31 -19.24 2.16 1.65
CA VAL A 31 -18.61 0.87 1.35
C VAL A 31 -19.63 -0.19 0.94
N VAL A 32 -20.86 -0.15 1.48
CA VAL A 32 -21.94 -1.05 1.07
C VAL A 32 -22.42 -0.74 -0.34
N ASP A 33 -22.44 0.54 -0.75
CA ASP A 33 -22.77 0.94 -2.12
C ASP A 33 -21.67 0.57 -3.13
N ILE A 34 -20.41 0.46 -2.66
CA ILE A 34 -19.25 0.14 -3.52
C ILE A 34 -19.00 -1.37 -3.61
N LEU A 35 -19.27 -2.13 -2.55
CA LEU A 35 -18.90 -3.55 -2.45
C LEU A 35 -20.06 -4.55 -2.60
N GLY A 36 -21.31 -4.07 -2.59
CA GLY A 36 -22.52 -4.91 -2.53
C GLY A 36 -22.68 -5.67 -1.19
N PRO A 37 -23.86 -6.25 -0.89
CA PRO A 37 -24.08 -7.02 0.33
C PRO A 37 -23.21 -8.29 0.31
N ARG A 38 -22.26 -8.38 1.25
CA ARG A 38 -21.35 -9.54 1.36
C ARG A 38 -22.06 -10.77 1.94
N THR A 39 -21.86 -11.90 1.27
CA THR A 39 -22.01 -13.24 1.84
C THR A 39 -20.82 -13.58 2.73
N GLN A 40 -21.15 -14.23 3.84
CA GLN A 40 -20.28 -14.63 4.94
C GLN A 40 -19.05 -15.42 4.49
N ARG A 41 -17.88 -15.03 4.98
CA ARG A 41 -16.72 -15.93 5.06
C ARG A 41 -16.15 -15.85 6.48
N THR A 42 -16.17 -16.99 7.16
CA THR A 42 -15.40 -17.25 8.38
C THR A 42 -13.91 -17.05 8.07
N PRO A 43 -13.11 -16.45 8.97
CA PRO A 43 -11.68 -16.31 8.77
C PRO A 43 -11.04 -17.67 8.46
N PRO A 44 -10.01 -17.75 7.59
CA PRO A 44 -9.25 -18.98 7.46
C PRO A 44 -8.64 -19.29 8.82
N ALA A 45 -8.94 -20.47 9.37
CA ALA A 45 -8.21 -20.99 10.51
C ALA A 45 -6.74 -21.06 10.12
N ILE A 46 -5.88 -20.38 10.88
CA ILE A 46 -4.44 -20.43 10.67
C ILE A 46 -3.98 -21.79 11.21
N ASP A 47 -4.08 -22.83 10.38
CA ASP A 47 -3.71 -24.22 10.70
C ASP A 47 -2.19 -24.48 10.56
N ARG A 48 -1.37 -23.47 10.87
CA ARG A 48 0.05 -23.66 11.15
C ARG A 48 0.26 -23.40 12.63
N PRO A 49 0.97 -24.28 13.37
CA PRO A 49 1.34 -23.97 14.75
C PRO A 49 2.10 -22.65 14.74
N ALA A 50 1.55 -21.63 15.42
CA ALA A 50 2.23 -20.35 15.57
C ALA A 50 3.61 -20.62 16.17
N ALA A 51 4.68 -20.14 15.54
CA ALA A 51 6.00 -20.18 16.14
C ALA A 51 5.90 -19.63 17.57
N GLU A 52 6.41 -20.38 18.55
CA GLU A 52 6.28 -19.99 19.96
C GLU A 52 6.95 -18.63 20.17
N VAL A 53 6.26 -17.72 20.86
CA VAL A 53 6.82 -16.40 21.17
C VAL A 53 7.78 -16.55 22.34
N ASP A 54 9.04 -16.19 22.16
CA ASP A 54 9.98 -16.09 23.28
C ASP A 54 9.64 -14.88 24.15
N LEU A 55 8.86 -15.13 25.20
CA LEU A 55 8.44 -14.11 26.15
C LEU A 55 9.61 -13.47 26.92
N ASN A 56 10.79 -14.10 26.95
CA ASN A 56 11.99 -13.49 27.55
C ASN A 56 12.64 -12.47 26.61
N ASP A 57 12.36 -12.53 25.30
CA ASP A 57 12.94 -11.61 24.32
C ASP A 57 12.05 -10.37 24.09
N VAL A 58 10.75 -10.47 24.39
CA VAL A 58 9.79 -9.36 24.24
C VAL A 58 9.75 -8.50 25.50
N GLN A 59 9.76 -7.16 25.34
CA GLN A 59 9.62 -6.26 26.49
C GLN A 59 8.24 -6.40 27.18
N GLY A 60 8.21 -6.41 28.50
CA GLY A 60 7.09 -6.90 29.27
C GLY A 60 5.80 -6.09 29.18
N ASN A 61 5.87 -4.76 29.01
CA ASN A 61 4.65 -3.97 28.87
C ASN A 61 3.94 -4.19 27.52
N ILE A 62 4.59 -4.85 26.56
CA ILE A 62 3.99 -5.20 25.27
C ILE A 62 2.93 -6.29 25.48
N LEU A 63 3.32 -7.50 25.90
CA LEU A 63 2.39 -8.63 26.00
C LEU A 63 1.78 -8.83 27.40
N SER A 64 2.54 -8.58 28.48
CA SER A 64 2.10 -8.89 29.86
C SER A 64 1.35 -7.74 30.53
N GLY A 65 1.78 -6.49 30.26
CA GLY A 65 1.17 -5.28 30.79
C GLY A 65 1.41 -5.07 32.29
N TYR A 66 1.91 -3.90 32.68
CA TYR A 66 2.44 -3.67 34.03
C TYR A 66 1.39 -3.50 35.13
N ARG A 67 0.16 -3.09 34.79
CA ARG A 67 -0.89 -2.69 35.77
C ARG A 67 -0.36 -1.72 36.84
N ALA A 68 0.59 -0.88 36.44
CA ALA A 68 1.23 0.09 37.31
C ALA A 68 0.25 1.19 37.74
N SER A 69 0.49 1.77 38.92
CA SER A 69 -0.31 2.89 39.42
C SER A 69 0.24 4.24 38.97
N GLU A 70 1.55 4.34 38.74
CA GLU A 70 2.25 5.56 38.33
C GLU A 70 3.28 5.20 37.25
N ALA A 71 3.51 6.10 36.29
CA ALA A 71 4.61 5.99 35.34
C ALA A 71 5.23 7.36 35.01
N ILE A 72 6.47 7.34 34.55
CA ILE A 72 7.20 8.51 34.03
C ILE A 72 7.83 8.09 32.70
N HIS A 73 7.51 8.83 31.65
CA HIS A 73 8.05 8.66 30.32
C HIS A 73 9.09 9.75 30.07
N LEU A 74 10.34 9.35 29.89
CA LEU A 74 11.48 10.22 29.65
C LEU A 74 11.77 10.23 28.15
N PHE A 75 11.61 11.40 27.52
CA PHE A 75 11.86 11.61 26.10
C PHE A 75 13.25 12.24 25.97
N LEU A 76 14.16 11.52 25.36
CA LEU A 76 15.59 11.80 25.37
C LEU A 76 16.12 11.99 23.95
N THR A 77 17.05 12.92 23.77
CA THR A 77 17.89 13.02 22.57
C THR A 77 19.27 12.43 22.86
N ILE A 78 19.98 11.97 21.83
CA ILE A 78 21.31 11.37 21.90
C ILE A 78 22.34 12.39 21.40
N ASP A 79 23.24 12.79 22.30
CA ASP A 79 24.39 13.66 22.02
C ASP A 79 25.68 12.86 21.77
N ASN A 80 25.80 11.66 22.37
CA ASN A 80 26.92 10.75 22.14
C ASN A 80 26.43 9.32 21.91
N ALA A 81 26.35 8.93 20.64
CA ALA A 81 25.84 7.65 20.20
C ALA A 81 26.60 6.45 20.77
N LEU A 82 27.93 6.51 20.86
CA LEU A 82 28.75 5.40 21.35
C LEU A 82 28.51 5.14 22.85
N SER A 83 28.51 6.21 23.65
CA SER A 83 28.24 6.11 25.09
C SER A 83 26.81 5.67 25.37
N ALA A 84 25.83 6.22 24.63
CA ALA A 84 24.41 5.88 24.80
C ALA A 84 24.15 4.41 24.48
N ARG A 85 24.67 3.95 23.34
CA ARG A 85 24.58 2.56 22.87
C ARG A 85 25.14 1.55 23.87
N ASN A 86 26.37 1.77 24.36
CA ASN A 86 27.01 0.86 25.31
C ASN A 86 26.25 0.81 26.65
N TRP A 87 25.72 1.95 27.10
CA TRP A 87 24.93 2.02 28.32
C TRP A 87 23.57 1.33 28.16
N LEU A 88 22.82 1.60 27.09
CA LEU A 88 21.51 0.98 26.82
C LEU A 88 21.60 -0.55 26.74
N ALA A 89 22.66 -1.09 26.12
CA ALA A 89 22.88 -2.53 25.96
C ALA A 89 23.19 -3.29 27.26
N THR A 90 23.51 -2.58 28.36
CA THR A 90 24.01 -3.20 29.59
C THR A 90 23.24 -2.76 30.84
N ALA A 91 22.88 -1.49 30.94
CA ALA A 91 22.22 -0.91 32.09
C ALA A 91 20.74 -1.29 32.17
N LEU A 92 20.11 -1.47 31.00
CA LEU A 92 18.71 -1.88 30.91
C LEU A 92 18.56 -3.39 30.76
N ASP A 93 19.58 -4.19 30.54
CA ASP A 93 19.36 -5.59 30.18
C ASP A 93 18.98 -6.53 31.36
N ARG A 94 19.55 -6.34 32.55
CA ARG A 94 19.31 -7.25 33.69
C ARG A 94 18.66 -6.55 34.87
N PRO A 95 17.57 -7.11 35.44
CA PRO A 95 17.10 -6.72 36.75
C PRO A 95 18.20 -7.04 37.77
N ASP A 96 18.86 -6.01 38.30
CA ASP A 96 19.90 -6.17 39.30
C ASP A 96 19.32 -5.80 40.68
N PRO A 97 19.25 -6.75 41.63
CA PRO A 97 18.71 -6.50 42.97
C PRO A 97 19.46 -5.37 43.72
N LYS A 98 20.72 -5.10 43.34
CA LYS A 98 21.54 -4.01 43.90
C LYS A 98 21.38 -2.69 43.13
N LYS A 99 20.69 -2.67 41.98
CA LYS A 99 20.40 -1.46 41.20
C LYS A 99 18.89 -1.14 41.25
N PRO A 100 18.47 -0.22 42.13
CA PRO A 100 17.06 0.08 42.39
C PRO A 100 16.32 0.82 41.25
N TRP A 101 16.96 1.05 40.09
CA TRP A 101 16.36 1.73 38.94
C TRP A 101 15.83 0.80 37.83
N GLY A 102 15.84 -0.51 38.07
CA GLY A 102 15.07 -1.50 37.31
C GLY A 102 15.63 -1.81 35.92
N GLY A 103 16.06 -3.06 35.71
CA GLY A 103 16.31 -3.58 34.37
C GLY A 103 15.03 -3.63 33.53
N LEU A 104 15.21 -3.90 32.25
CA LEU A 104 14.16 -4.16 31.27
C LEU A 104 13.43 -5.40 31.72
N MET A 105 12.12 -5.25 31.94
CA MET A 105 11.29 -6.39 32.27
C MET A 105 10.83 -7.02 30.97
N THR A 106 10.77 -8.34 30.94
CA THR A 106 10.35 -9.13 29.78
C THR A 106 8.89 -9.55 29.91
N ALA A 107 8.32 -10.10 28.84
CA ALA A 107 6.96 -10.60 28.77
C ALA A 107 6.76 -11.95 29.49
N THR A 108 7.81 -12.51 30.08
CA THR A 108 7.73 -13.75 30.87
C THR A 108 6.62 -13.64 31.91
N ARG A 109 5.86 -14.71 32.10
CA ARG A 109 4.73 -14.70 33.04
C ARG A 109 5.23 -14.39 34.44
N TRP A 110 4.67 -13.34 35.03
CA TRP A 110 5.06 -12.95 36.38
C TRP A 110 4.41 -13.84 37.44
N PRO A 111 5.00 -13.93 38.64
CA PRO A 111 4.35 -14.53 39.79
C PRO A 111 2.95 -13.95 39.99
N ALA A 112 2.02 -14.83 40.38
CA ALA A 112 0.66 -14.43 40.73
C ALA A 112 0.64 -13.44 41.90
N ASP A 113 1.58 -13.60 42.84
CA ASP A 113 1.80 -12.68 43.96
C ASP A 113 2.37 -11.32 43.47
N PRO A 114 1.61 -10.22 43.58
CA PRO A 114 2.09 -8.89 43.25
C PRO A 114 3.29 -8.46 44.11
N ALA A 115 3.44 -8.99 45.34
CA ALA A 115 4.54 -8.64 46.24
C ALA A 115 5.89 -9.16 45.74
N ALA A 116 5.92 -10.23 44.93
CA ALA A 116 7.13 -10.77 44.32
C ALA A 116 7.64 -9.97 43.10
N ARG A 117 6.91 -8.93 42.64
CA ARG A 117 7.30 -8.10 41.50
C ARG A 117 8.32 -7.03 41.91
N PRO A 118 9.25 -6.61 41.03
CA PRO A 118 10.14 -5.48 41.31
C PRO A 118 9.38 -4.18 41.58
N ASP A 119 9.94 -3.31 42.42
CA ASP A 119 9.33 -2.01 42.76
C ASP A 119 9.28 -1.03 41.58
N VAL A 120 10.11 -1.27 40.56
CA VAL A 120 10.30 -0.45 39.38
C VAL A 120 10.37 -1.35 38.14
N LEU A 121 9.63 -0.98 37.09
CA LEU A 121 9.55 -1.72 35.83
C LEU A 121 9.90 -0.75 34.70
N THR A 122 10.64 -1.20 33.68
CA THR A 122 11.16 -0.30 32.64
C THR A 122 10.91 -0.85 31.23
N ASN A 123 10.56 0.04 30.29
CA ASN A 123 10.56 -0.18 28.85
C ASN A 123 11.42 0.86 28.14
N VAL A 124 11.96 0.51 26.98
CA VAL A 124 12.69 1.44 26.11
C VAL A 124 12.23 1.30 24.68
N GLY A 125 12.07 2.42 23.99
CA GLY A 125 11.80 2.43 22.56
C GLY A 125 12.57 3.55 21.87
N PHE A 126 12.68 3.43 20.55
CA PHE A 126 13.46 4.33 19.71
C PHE A 126 12.59 4.93 18.61
N THR A 127 12.79 6.21 18.32
CA THR A 127 12.30 6.79 17.06
C THR A 127 13.23 6.36 15.92
N PHE A 128 12.81 6.57 14.67
CA PHE A 128 13.66 6.27 13.52
C PHE A 128 14.97 7.05 13.56
N ALA A 129 14.91 8.35 13.87
CA ALA A 129 16.09 9.19 14.06
C ALA A 129 17.02 8.66 15.17
N GLY A 130 16.45 8.17 16.27
CA GLY A 130 17.23 7.54 17.32
C GLY A 130 17.94 6.27 16.88
N LEU A 131 17.28 5.41 16.08
CA LEU A 131 17.94 4.23 15.49
C LEU A 131 19.04 4.62 14.51
N GLN A 132 18.84 5.66 13.69
CA GLN A 132 19.88 6.19 12.80
C GLN A 132 21.12 6.64 13.56
N LYS A 133 20.95 7.30 14.72
CA LYS A 133 22.08 7.72 15.57
C LYS A 133 22.76 6.55 16.28
N LEU A 134 22.00 5.55 16.74
CA LEU A 134 22.55 4.42 17.50
C LEU A 134 23.28 3.40 16.63
N LEU A 135 22.89 3.25 15.37
CA LEU A 135 23.49 2.30 14.45
C LEU A 135 24.62 2.95 13.64
N PRO A 136 25.71 2.22 13.34
CA PRO A 136 26.77 2.74 12.48
C PRO A 136 26.25 3.21 11.12
N GLU A 137 26.76 4.34 10.62
CA GLU A 137 26.28 5.01 9.39
C GLU A 137 26.15 4.08 8.18
N ARG A 138 27.17 3.24 7.95
CA ARG A 138 27.20 2.22 6.90
C ARG A 138 26.04 1.21 6.97
N TYR A 139 25.55 0.92 8.18
CA TYR A 139 24.43 0.01 8.40
C TYR A 139 23.09 0.74 8.29
N ALA A 140 23.02 1.95 8.85
CA ALA A 140 21.86 2.83 8.73
C ALA A 140 21.47 3.05 7.26
N ALA A 141 22.45 3.30 6.38
CA ALA A 141 22.23 3.48 4.95
C ALA A 141 21.72 2.23 4.21
N GLY A 142 22.11 1.03 4.67
CA GLY A 142 21.80 -0.24 3.99
C GLY A 142 20.48 -0.89 4.45
N HIS A 143 20.16 -0.79 5.75
CA HIS A 143 19.12 -1.64 6.36
C HIS A 143 17.94 -0.87 6.97
N LEU A 144 18.12 0.38 7.42
CA LEU A 144 17.00 1.13 8.01
C LEU A 144 15.89 1.45 7.00
N LYS A 145 16.21 1.42 5.70
CA LYS A 145 15.24 1.54 4.60
C LYS A 145 14.13 0.47 4.62
N HIS A 146 14.34 -0.67 5.30
CA HIS A 146 13.35 -1.74 5.40
C HIS A 146 12.28 -1.48 6.47
N PHE A 147 12.48 -0.50 7.36
CA PHE A 147 11.41 -0.09 8.29
C PHE A 147 10.23 0.53 7.52
N PRO A 148 8.98 0.41 8.00
CA PRO A 148 7.82 0.98 7.33
C PRO A 148 7.93 2.50 7.17
N LEU A 149 7.40 3.03 6.06
CA LEU A 149 7.54 4.45 5.71
C LEU A 149 6.97 5.38 6.79
N ALA A 150 5.81 5.04 7.37
CA ALA A 150 5.27 5.82 8.49
C ALA A 150 6.23 5.93 9.68
N PHE A 151 6.94 4.84 10.04
CA PHE A 151 7.94 4.91 11.10
C PHE A 151 9.15 5.75 10.69
N GLN A 152 9.63 5.62 9.44
CA GLN A 152 10.73 6.44 8.91
C GLN A 152 10.41 7.94 8.95
N GLN A 153 9.18 8.31 8.58
CA GLN A 153 8.70 9.70 8.56
C GLN A 153 8.43 10.25 9.98
N GLY A 154 7.99 9.40 10.91
CA GLY A 154 7.63 9.79 12.26
C GLY A 154 6.29 10.53 12.35
N ALA A 155 5.75 10.66 13.56
CA ALA A 155 4.40 11.16 13.78
C ALA A 155 4.18 12.61 13.33
N PHE A 156 5.20 13.48 13.40
CA PHE A 156 5.11 14.88 12.98
C PHE A 156 4.78 14.99 11.48
N ALA A 157 5.55 14.33 10.62
CA ALA A 157 5.33 14.33 9.17
C ALA A 157 4.04 13.60 8.78
N ARG A 158 3.54 12.71 9.65
CA ARG A 158 2.28 11.95 9.49
C ARG A 158 1.07 12.62 10.12
N ALA A 159 1.24 13.78 10.76
CA ALA A 159 0.18 14.45 11.53
C ALA A 159 -1.07 14.71 10.68
N LYS A 160 -0.89 15.30 9.49
CA LYS A 160 -2.01 15.60 8.57
C LYS A 160 -2.79 14.35 8.15
N GLN A 161 -2.09 13.24 7.91
CA GLN A 161 -2.69 11.95 7.55
C GLN A 161 -3.57 11.45 8.69
N ASN A 162 -3.10 11.54 9.94
CA ASN A 162 -3.88 11.21 11.14
C ASN A 162 -4.90 12.29 11.53
N ARG A 163 -5.10 13.27 10.66
CA ARG A 163 -5.91 14.48 10.84
C ARG A 163 -5.45 15.36 11.99
N ASP A 164 -4.26 15.23 12.54
CA ASP A 164 -3.76 16.20 13.53
C ASP A 164 -3.52 17.57 12.87
N VAL A 165 -4.58 18.37 12.77
CA VAL A 165 -4.67 19.69 12.14
C VAL A 165 -5.41 20.65 13.06
N GLY A 166 -5.33 21.96 12.80
CA GLY A 166 -5.98 22.97 13.62
C GLY A 166 -5.58 22.85 15.11
N PRO A 167 -6.53 22.73 16.05
CA PRO A 167 -6.25 22.56 17.49
C PRO A 167 -5.48 21.28 17.86
N HIS A 168 -5.39 20.32 16.94
CA HIS A 168 -4.65 19.06 17.13
C HIS A 168 -3.28 19.08 16.45
N ALA A 169 -2.96 20.15 15.70
CA ALA A 169 -1.78 20.23 14.87
C ALA A 169 -0.49 20.17 15.69
N PRO A 170 0.63 19.74 15.10
CA PRO A 170 1.91 19.65 15.81
C PRO A 170 2.32 20.93 16.54
N GLN A 171 1.93 22.11 16.07
CA GLN A 171 2.22 23.38 16.73
C GLN A 171 1.59 23.50 18.14
N GLN A 172 0.60 22.67 18.45
CA GLN A 172 -0.06 22.61 19.75
C GLN A 172 0.50 21.50 20.65
N TRP A 173 1.46 20.71 20.14
CA TRP A 173 2.02 19.58 20.88
C TRP A 173 3.07 20.02 21.90
N LEU A 174 3.05 19.37 23.06
CA LEU A 174 4.08 19.51 24.10
C LEU A 174 5.35 18.74 23.73
N PHE A 175 5.20 17.61 23.02
CA PHE A 175 6.32 16.81 22.55
C PHE A 175 6.08 16.22 21.16
N GLY A 176 7.17 15.84 20.48
CA GLY A 176 7.13 15.26 19.13
C GLY A 176 7.16 16.30 18.02
N LEU A 177 7.66 17.49 18.34
CA LEU A 177 7.94 18.55 17.37
C LEU A 177 9.20 18.23 16.55
N ASP A 178 9.29 18.80 15.36
CA ASP A 178 10.43 18.59 14.44
C ASP A 178 11.77 19.03 15.04
N ASP A 179 11.77 20.11 15.82
CA ASP A 179 12.94 20.72 16.45
C ASP A 179 13.36 20.06 17.78
N GLN A 180 12.48 19.27 18.39
CA GLN A 180 12.74 18.61 19.68
C GLN A 180 13.62 17.36 19.57
N HIS A 181 13.81 16.81 18.35
CA HIS A 181 14.69 15.67 18.03
C HIS A 181 14.72 14.56 19.10
N ILE A 182 13.56 13.97 19.39
CA ILE A 182 13.43 12.88 20.36
C ILE A 182 13.91 11.56 19.73
N ASP A 183 14.92 10.94 20.33
CA ASP A 183 15.59 9.73 19.82
C ASP A 183 15.19 8.47 20.61
N VAL A 184 15.07 8.60 21.93
CA VAL A 184 14.82 7.48 22.86
C VAL A 184 13.68 7.83 23.79
N VAL A 185 12.78 6.88 24.04
CA VAL A 185 11.76 6.99 25.09
C VAL A 185 12.01 5.89 26.11
N ILE A 186 12.35 6.28 27.34
CA ILE A 186 12.47 5.35 28.47
C ILE A 186 11.27 5.56 29.38
N SER A 187 10.46 4.52 29.53
CA SER A 187 9.28 4.53 30.38
C SER A 187 9.56 3.75 31.65
N VAL A 188 9.45 4.42 32.79
CA VAL A 188 9.60 3.83 34.12
C VAL A 188 8.22 3.75 34.74
N TYR A 189 7.90 2.61 35.33
CA TYR A 189 6.61 2.34 35.95
C TYR A 189 6.79 1.91 37.40
N SER A 190 5.84 2.29 38.26
CA SER A 190 5.77 1.79 39.62
C SER A 190 5.23 0.36 39.64
N LYS A 191 5.58 -0.39 40.67
CA LYS A 191 4.85 -1.61 41.04
C LYS A 191 3.35 -1.31 41.27
N PRO A 192 2.45 -2.26 40.97
CA PRO A 192 1.03 -2.11 41.29
C PRO A 192 0.81 -1.94 42.80
N LYS A 193 -0.03 -0.98 43.21
CA LYS A 193 -0.44 -0.84 44.62
C LYS A 193 -1.64 -1.75 44.93
N PRO A 194 -1.64 -2.46 46.07
CA PRO A 194 -2.85 -3.08 46.59
C PRO A 194 -3.75 -2.01 47.24
N SER A 195 -4.82 -1.61 46.54
CA SER A 195 -5.95 -0.78 47.04
C SER A 195 -5.66 0.74 47.32
N PRO A 196 -6.66 1.64 47.25
CA PRO A 196 -6.45 3.11 47.23
C PRO A 196 -6.12 3.79 48.58
N ALA A 197 -5.98 3.08 49.70
CA ALA A 197 -6.15 3.69 51.02
C ALA A 197 -4.88 4.14 51.78
N VAL A 198 -3.67 4.13 51.19
CA VAL A 198 -2.48 4.63 51.91
C VAL A 198 -1.66 5.60 51.06
N ALA A 199 -2.04 6.87 51.12
CA ALA A 199 -1.13 7.97 50.80
C ALA A 199 -0.08 8.06 51.91
N ILE A 200 1.05 7.36 51.76
CA ILE A 200 2.23 7.63 52.59
C ILE A 200 2.76 9.01 52.20
N LYS A 201 2.31 10.04 52.92
CA LYS A 201 2.92 11.38 52.89
C LYS A 201 4.32 11.28 53.50
N GLY A 202 5.34 11.77 52.78
CA GLY A 202 6.64 12.11 53.38
C GLY A 202 7.86 11.24 53.02
N ARG A 203 7.78 10.22 52.16
CA ARG A 203 8.97 9.52 51.62
C ARG A 203 9.04 9.67 50.10
N VAL A 204 10.21 10.05 49.56
CA VAL A 204 10.44 9.99 48.11
C VAL A 204 10.22 8.54 47.68
N LYS A 205 9.17 8.29 46.89
CA LYS A 205 8.78 6.94 46.45
C LYS A 205 9.99 6.28 45.75
N PRO A 206 10.30 4.99 46.01
CA PRO A 206 11.39 4.27 45.32
C PRO A 206 11.38 4.45 43.80
N PHE A 207 10.19 4.48 43.21
CA PHE A 207 9.92 4.81 41.81
C PHE A 207 10.44 6.18 41.33
N LEU A 208 10.22 7.26 42.10
CA LEU A 208 10.70 8.61 41.75
C LEU A 208 12.23 8.69 41.85
N ASN A 209 12.79 8.08 42.90
CA ASN A 209 14.23 7.97 43.06
C ASN A 209 14.88 7.18 41.91
N ALA A 210 14.24 6.09 41.48
CA ALA A 210 14.67 5.30 40.34
C ALA A 210 14.65 6.11 39.04
N SER A 211 13.56 6.82 38.77
CA SER A 211 13.41 7.66 37.57
C SER A 211 14.49 8.75 37.51
N ASN A 212 14.73 9.46 38.63
CA ASN A 212 15.77 10.50 38.71
C ASN A 212 17.18 9.92 38.54
N LYS A 213 17.47 8.76 39.16
CA LYS A 213 18.77 8.08 39.01
C LYS A 213 18.99 7.60 37.58
N LEU A 214 17.95 7.05 36.95
CA LEU A 214 18.00 6.62 35.55
C LEU A 214 18.28 7.80 34.65
N LEU A 215 17.58 8.92 34.81
CA LEU A 215 17.81 10.14 34.05
C LEU A 215 19.24 10.69 34.25
N ALA A 216 19.73 10.75 35.49
CA ALA A 216 21.08 11.20 35.77
C ALA A 216 22.14 10.28 35.13
N LYS A 217 21.87 8.97 35.07
CA LYS A 217 22.74 8.00 34.37
C LYS A 217 22.66 8.16 32.86
N ALA A 218 21.47 8.32 32.28
CA ALA A 218 21.30 8.60 30.85
C ALA A 218 22.06 9.87 30.45
N SER A 219 21.94 10.94 31.24
CA SER A 219 22.68 12.21 31.09
C SER A 219 24.19 12.01 31.07
N LYS A 220 24.73 11.24 32.01
CA LYS A 220 26.17 10.91 32.05
C LYS A 220 26.64 10.04 30.89
N ASN A 221 25.72 9.39 30.17
CA ASN A 221 26.03 8.48 29.06
C ASN A 221 25.57 9.05 27.71
N GLY A 222 25.54 10.37 27.56
CA GLY A 222 25.36 11.02 26.26
C GLY A 222 23.92 11.15 25.79
N MET A 223 22.94 11.20 26.70
CA MET A 223 21.54 11.45 26.37
C MET A 223 20.98 12.62 27.19
N LYS A 224 20.22 13.51 26.58
CA LYS A 224 19.64 14.69 27.26
C LYS A 224 18.12 14.62 27.29
N LEU A 225 17.51 15.01 28.41
CA LEU A 225 16.05 15.12 28.54
C LEU A 225 15.51 16.28 27.69
N ILE A 226 14.54 15.96 26.85
CA ILE A 226 13.74 16.91 26.07
C ILE A 226 12.40 17.13 26.74
N HIS A 227 11.70 16.04 27.08
CA HIS A 227 10.40 16.10 27.74
C HIS A 227 10.28 15.00 28.80
N GLY A 228 9.47 15.24 29.82
CA GLY A 228 9.13 14.26 30.84
C GLY A 228 7.62 14.23 31.07
N GLN A 229 6.97 13.11 30.78
CA GLN A 229 5.53 12.97 31.01
C GLN A 229 5.25 12.03 32.19
N LYS A 230 4.58 12.55 33.22
CA LYS A 230 4.12 11.73 34.35
C LYS A 230 2.69 11.27 34.11
N THR A 231 2.40 10.01 34.42
CA THR A 231 1.06 9.44 34.36
C THR A 231 0.71 8.79 35.70
N GLN A 232 -0.57 8.76 36.01
CA GLN A 232 -1.08 8.21 37.26
C GLN A 232 -2.49 7.66 37.06
N ALA A 233 -2.73 6.44 37.53
CA ALA A 233 -4.07 5.86 37.56
C ALA A 233 -4.97 6.66 38.52
N LEU A 234 -6.22 6.94 38.11
CA LEU A 234 -7.20 7.66 38.93
C LEU A 234 -7.77 6.80 40.07
N GLY A 235 -7.75 5.48 39.91
CA GLY A 235 -8.30 4.51 40.86
C GLY A 235 -7.85 3.08 40.54
N ALA A 236 -8.29 2.12 41.37
CA ALA A 236 -7.91 0.71 41.22
C ALA A 236 -8.69 -0.02 40.11
N ASP A 237 -9.82 0.53 39.68
CA ASP A 237 -10.73 -0.03 38.66
C ASP A 237 -10.37 0.39 37.23
N GLY A 238 -9.34 1.22 37.04
CA GLY A 238 -8.79 1.54 35.71
C GLY A 238 -9.58 2.60 34.93
N ARG A 239 -10.21 3.55 35.61
CA ARG A 239 -10.96 4.63 34.96
C ARG A 239 -10.07 5.67 34.27
N GLU A 240 -10.57 6.21 33.16
CA GLU A 240 -10.08 7.42 32.52
C GLU A 240 -10.86 8.68 32.96
N HIS A 241 -10.48 9.87 32.50
CA HIS A 241 -10.99 11.13 33.06
C HIS A 241 -12.45 11.45 32.72
N PHE A 242 -12.99 10.92 31.61
CA PHE A 242 -14.44 10.96 31.38
C PHE A 242 -15.19 10.00 32.30
N GLY A 243 -14.52 9.21 33.13
CA GLY A 243 -15.08 8.35 34.17
C GLY A 243 -15.41 6.93 33.71
N PHE A 244 -15.08 6.52 32.50
CA PHE A 244 -15.30 5.17 32.01
C PHE A 244 -14.16 4.22 32.39
N ILE A 245 -14.48 2.94 32.59
CA ILE A 245 -13.49 1.89 32.82
C ILE A 245 -12.78 1.58 31.50
N ASP A 246 -11.47 1.81 31.44
CA ASP A 246 -10.64 1.47 30.28
C ASP A 246 -9.88 0.14 30.48
N GLY A 247 -9.31 -0.39 29.40
CA GLY A 247 -8.50 -1.60 29.42
C GLY A 247 -9.31 -2.90 29.55
N ILE A 248 -10.63 -2.87 29.29
CA ILE A 248 -11.50 -4.06 29.30
C ILE A 248 -11.17 -4.99 28.12
N ALA A 249 -11.41 -4.53 26.89
CA ALA A 249 -11.19 -5.33 25.68
C ALA A 249 -9.70 -5.38 25.34
N LYS A 250 -9.13 -6.58 25.35
CA LYS A 250 -7.75 -6.87 24.98
C LYS A 250 -7.73 -7.98 23.92
N PRO A 251 -6.92 -7.87 22.86
CA PRO A 251 -6.82 -8.95 21.89
C PRO A 251 -6.26 -10.20 22.57
N ARG A 252 -6.94 -11.34 22.41
CA ARG A 252 -6.39 -12.65 22.75
C ARG A 252 -5.31 -13.00 21.74
N ILE A 253 -4.11 -13.35 22.18
CA ILE A 253 -2.99 -13.66 21.30
C ILE A 253 -2.65 -15.15 21.45
N SER A 254 -2.64 -15.88 20.33
CA SER A 254 -2.33 -17.30 20.31
C SER A 254 -0.95 -17.58 20.90
N GLY A 255 -0.84 -18.59 21.77
CA GLY A 255 0.42 -18.94 22.47
C GLY A 255 0.82 -18.02 23.62
N VAL A 256 0.12 -16.90 23.86
CA VAL A 256 0.48 -15.92 24.91
C VAL A 256 -0.57 -15.85 26.03
N CYS A 257 -1.83 -15.62 25.66
CA CYS A 257 -2.95 -15.46 26.60
C CYS A 257 -3.40 -16.79 27.23
N LYS A 258 -4.10 -16.75 28.38
CA LYS A 258 -4.67 -17.96 29.00
C LYS A 258 -6.00 -18.35 28.33
N PRO A 259 -6.41 -19.63 28.38
CA PRO A 259 -7.69 -20.08 27.82
C PRO A 259 -8.91 -19.33 28.38
N ASP A 260 -8.85 -18.91 29.65
CA ASP A 260 -9.95 -18.31 30.41
C ASP A 260 -10.19 -16.81 30.13
N ASP A 261 -9.37 -16.16 29.29
CA ASP A 261 -9.62 -14.79 28.82
C ASP A 261 -10.75 -14.82 27.78
N ALA A 262 -12.01 -14.85 28.24
CA ALA A 262 -13.16 -15.01 27.35
C ALA A 262 -13.45 -13.74 26.51
N ASP A 263 -13.38 -13.90 25.18
CA ASP A 263 -13.82 -12.95 24.16
C ASP A 263 -14.37 -13.78 22.99
N PHE A 264 -15.45 -13.33 22.35
CA PHE A 264 -15.98 -14.00 21.15
C PHE A 264 -15.12 -13.77 19.91
N GLN A 265 -14.20 -12.79 19.96
CA GLN A 265 -13.24 -12.66 18.88
C GLN A 265 -12.27 -13.84 18.84
N PRO A 266 -11.98 -14.38 17.65
CA PRO A 266 -10.97 -15.43 17.49
C PRO A 266 -9.61 -14.92 17.98
N ALA A 267 -8.75 -15.78 18.52
CA ALA A 267 -7.41 -15.37 18.92
C ALA A 267 -6.65 -14.77 17.71
N ALA A 268 -5.98 -13.65 17.94
CA ALA A 268 -5.06 -13.02 16.99
C ALA A 268 -3.75 -13.79 16.91
N SER A 269 -3.10 -13.74 15.75
CA SER A 269 -1.75 -14.28 15.62
C SER A 269 -0.72 -13.34 16.26
N PRO A 270 0.37 -13.86 16.87
CA PRO A 270 1.46 -13.02 17.36
C PRO A 270 2.01 -12.02 16.34
N GLY A 271 2.02 -12.37 15.05
CA GLY A 271 2.51 -11.52 13.96
C GLY A 271 1.66 -10.29 13.67
N GLU A 272 0.48 -10.17 14.28
CA GLU A 272 -0.29 -8.91 14.27
C GLU A 272 0.30 -7.87 15.24
N PHE A 273 1.15 -8.28 16.17
CA PHE A 273 1.72 -7.42 17.21
C PHE A 273 3.25 -7.42 17.24
N LEU A 274 3.90 -8.49 16.80
CA LEU A 274 5.35 -8.64 16.85
C LEU A 274 5.92 -8.87 15.45
N LEU A 275 7.12 -8.35 15.21
CA LEU A 275 7.93 -8.64 14.04
C LEU A 275 8.64 -9.99 14.18
N GLY A 276 8.95 -10.62 13.05
CA GLY A 276 9.72 -11.86 12.99
C GLY A 276 8.97 -13.01 12.32
N PRO A 277 9.25 -14.28 12.67
CA PRO A 277 8.78 -15.45 11.93
C PRO A 277 7.29 -15.77 12.16
N TYR A 278 6.53 -14.83 12.72
CA TYR A 278 5.13 -15.00 13.06
C TYR A 278 4.23 -14.73 11.85
N SER A 279 3.25 -15.60 11.63
CA SER A 279 2.22 -15.33 10.62
C SER A 279 1.37 -14.13 11.05
N SER A 280 0.93 -13.34 10.09
CA SER A 280 -0.13 -12.35 10.30
C SER A 280 -1.16 -12.52 9.20
N ILE A 281 -2.37 -12.06 9.44
CA ILE A 281 -3.42 -11.98 8.41
C ILE A 281 -3.06 -11.05 7.22
N PHE A 282 -2.01 -10.25 7.37
CA PHE A 282 -1.46 -9.40 6.32
C PHE A 282 -0.21 -9.99 5.65
N GLY A 283 0.16 -11.23 5.99
CA GLY A 283 1.47 -11.81 5.64
C GLY A 283 2.57 -11.28 6.56
N GLY A 284 3.24 -12.20 7.26
CA GLY A 284 4.16 -11.88 8.36
C GLY A 284 5.15 -10.77 8.04
N GLN A 285 5.30 -9.80 8.95
CA GLN A 285 6.29 -8.74 8.79
C GLN A 285 7.67 -9.26 9.22
N SER A 286 8.45 -9.71 8.24
CA SER A 286 9.91 -9.55 8.29
C SER A 286 10.24 -8.20 7.67
N LEU A 287 11.06 -7.40 8.35
CA LEU A 287 11.59 -6.14 7.80
C LEU A 287 12.60 -6.45 6.67
N GLY A 288 12.16 -7.14 5.61
CA GLY A 288 13.00 -7.69 4.56
C GLY A 288 14.16 -8.53 5.11
N ASP A 289 15.37 -8.18 4.67
CA ASP A 289 16.64 -8.81 5.05
C ASP A 289 17.23 -8.22 6.35
N MET A 290 16.40 -7.64 7.24
CA MET A 290 16.88 -7.23 8.55
C MET A 290 17.33 -8.47 9.35
N PRO A 291 18.54 -8.44 9.94
CA PRO A 291 19.02 -9.54 10.77
C PRO A 291 18.03 -9.86 11.89
N ALA A 292 17.79 -11.14 12.16
CA ALA A 292 16.84 -11.61 13.16
C ALA A 292 17.10 -11.02 14.55
N ASP A 293 18.38 -10.81 14.91
CA ASP A 293 18.83 -10.18 16.16
C ASP A 293 18.40 -8.71 16.29
N LEU A 294 18.05 -8.03 15.18
CA LEU A 294 17.73 -6.61 15.13
C LEU A 294 16.28 -6.32 14.74
N ALA A 295 15.45 -7.35 14.49
CA ALA A 295 14.06 -7.17 14.07
C ALA A 295 13.07 -8.04 14.85
N ASN A 296 13.35 -9.34 15.01
CA ASN A 296 12.39 -10.26 15.61
C ASN A 296 12.06 -9.86 17.05
N ASN A 297 10.81 -10.13 17.45
CA ASN A 297 10.24 -9.77 18.75
C ASN A 297 10.16 -8.26 19.03
N GLY A 298 10.54 -7.43 18.06
CA GLY A 298 10.26 -6.00 18.08
C GLY A 298 8.81 -5.69 17.72
N THR A 299 8.36 -4.48 18.03
CA THR A 299 7.02 -3.99 17.71
C THR A 299 7.00 -2.48 17.54
N PHE A 300 5.97 -1.94 16.90
CA PHE A 300 5.75 -0.50 16.82
C PHE A 300 4.71 -0.05 17.84
N GLY A 301 4.87 1.18 18.31
CA GLY A 301 3.88 1.87 19.13
C GLY A 301 3.68 3.30 18.66
N ALA A 302 2.41 3.70 18.54
CA ALA A 302 2.02 5.10 18.47
C ALA A 302 1.73 5.60 19.88
N LEU A 303 2.53 6.54 20.36
CA LEU A 303 2.34 7.21 21.65
C LEU A 303 1.61 8.53 21.41
N ARG A 304 0.52 8.80 22.12
CA ARG A 304 -0.27 10.03 21.99
C ARG A 304 -0.59 10.65 23.34
N LEU A 305 -0.38 11.95 23.47
CA LEU A 305 -0.95 12.74 24.56
C LEU A 305 -2.30 13.29 24.10
N LEU A 306 -3.37 12.85 24.77
CA LEU A 306 -4.75 13.15 24.42
C LEU A 306 -5.38 13.94 25.57
N GLU A 307 -5.45 15.25 25.44
CA GLU A 307 -6.16 16.14 26.36
C GLU A 307 -7.66 15.81 26.37
N GLN A 308 -8.30 15.87 27.53
CA GLN A 308 -9.72 15.54 27.71
C GLN A 308 -10.47 16.69 28.40
N ASP A 309 -11.43 17.29 27.69
CA ASP A 309 -12.34 18.30 28.22
C ASP A 309 -13.53 17.67 28.96
N VAL A 310 -13.27 17.25 30.20
CA VAL A 310 -14.26 16.57 31.05
C VAL A 310 -15.45 17.46 31.40
N ALA A 311 -15.19 18.76 31.63
CA ALA A 311 -16.24 19.71 31.97
C ALA A 311 -17.15 19.94 30.77
N GLY A 312 -16.58 20.19 29.58
CA GLY A 312 -17.30 20.30 28.32
C GLY A 312 -18.10 19.04 28.01
N PHE A 313 -17.49 17.86 28.15
CA PHE A 313 -18.18 16.58 27.93
C PHE A 313 -19.41 16.40 28.82
N ASN A 314 -19.26 16.58 30.14
CA ASN A 314 -20.38 16.41 31.06
C ASN A 314 -21.48 17.47 30.82
N LYS A 315 -21.10 18.71 30.57
CA LYS A 315 -22.05 19.79 30.26
C LYS A 315 -22.85 19.46 29.00
N THR A 316 -22.18 19.15 27.89
CA THR A 316 -22.86 18.83 26.62
C THR A 316 -23.80 17.64 26.77
N VAL A 317 -23.38 16.58 27.46
CA VAL A 317 -24.24 15.40 27.62
C VAL A 317 -25.46 15.70 28.50
N ASN A 318 -25.31 16.49 29.56
CA ASN A 318 -26.44 16.91 30.39
C ASN A 318 -27.43 17.77 29.57
N ASP A 319 -26.93 18.78 28.86
CA ASP A 319 -27.75 19.68 28.05
C ASP A 319 -28.52 18.92 26.96
N GLU A 320 -27.87 17.96 26.28
CA GLU A 320 -28.51 17.12 25.26
C GLU A 320 -29.54 16.13 25.85
N ALA A 321 -29.29 15.61 27.05
CA ALA A 321 -30.23 14.75 27.77
C ALA A 321 -31.52 15.49 28.13
N ASP A 322 -31.39 16.71 28.67
CA ASP A 322 -32.52 17.57 29.01
C ASP A 322 -33.32 17.97 27.76
N ARG A 323 -32.61 18.38 26.69
CA ARG A 323 -33.22 18.74 25.41
C ARG A 323 -34.00 17.58 24.80
N LEU A 324 -33.38 16.40 24.70
CA LEU A 324 -34.03 15.22 24.13
C LEU A 324 -35.20 14.72 25.00
N SER A 325 -35.10 14.85 26.32
CA SER A 325 -36.20 14.53 27.23
C SER A 325 -37.44 15.39 26.95
N GLY A 326 -37.23 16.69 26.76
CA GLY A 326 -38.31 17.62 26.40
C GLY A 326 -38.93 17.32 25.03
N VAL A 327 -38.11 17.02 24.02
CA VAL A 327 -38.58 16.72 22.65
C VAL A 327 -39.34 15.40 22.57
N LEU A 328 -38.90 14.37 23.28
CA LEU A 328 -39.49 13.02 23.20
C LEU A 328 -40.65 12.79 24.18
N GLY A 329 -40.88 13.70 25.12
CA GLY A 329 -41.88 13.52 26.18
C GLY A 329 -41.59 12.33 27.11
N ARG A 330 -40.33 11.87 27.18
CA ARG A 330 -39.86 10.80 28.07
C ARG A 330 -38.47 11.11 28.58
N THR A 331 -38.14 10.71 29.82
CA THR A 331 -36.83 10.96 30.41
C THR A 331 -35.72 10.22 29.67
N ILE A 332 -34.72 10.96 29.20
CA ILE A 332 -33.43 10.48 28.70
C ILE A 332 -32.36 10.91 29.71
N THR A 333 -31.59 9.96 30.25
CA THR A 333 -30.57 10.28 31.24
C THR A 333 -29.22 10.59 30.60
N PRO A 334 -28.39 11.46 31.21
CA PRO A 334 -27.01 11.69 30.78
C PRO A 334 -26.21 10.38 30.70
N GLU A 335 -26.42 9.44 31.62
CA GLU A 335 -25.75 8.14 31.67
C GLU A 335 -26.05 7.30 30.42
N LEU A 336 -27.28 7.34 29.91
CA LEU A 336 -27.67 6.63 28.69
C LEU A 336 -26.97 7.23 27.47
N ILE A 337 -26.91 8.56 27.38
CA ILE A 337 -26.18 9.24 26.29
C ILE A 337 -24.70 8.87 26.34
N LYS A 338 -24.05 8.99 27.51
CA LYS A 338 -22.65 8.57 27.72
C LYS A 338 -22.42 7.13 27.26
N ALA A 339 -23.31 6.22 27.64
CA ALA A 339 -23.23 4.83 27.22
C ALA A 339 -23.36 4.68 25.69
N LYS A 340 -24.26 5.41 25.04
CA LYS A 340 -24.49 5.39 23.58
C LYS A 340 -23.35 6.03 22.77
N LEU A 341 -22.62 6.99 23.35
CA LEU A 341 -21.41 7.55 22.72
C LEU A 341 -20.23 6.57 22.81
N LEU A 342 -20.01 5.96 23.98
CA LEU A 342 -18.85 5.08 24.15
C LEU A 342 -19.09 3.66 23.63
N GLY A 343 -20.31 3.12 23.82
CA GLY A 343 -20.69 1.72 23.60
C GLY A 343 -20.64 0.86 24.88
N ARG A 344 -20.32 1.45 26.03
CA ARG A 344 -20.33 0.82 27.36
C ARG A 344 -20.87 1.77 28.42
N TRP A 345 -21.53 1.23 29.43
CA TRP A 345 -21.98 1.99 30.59
C TRP A 345 -20.79 2.53 31.40
N GLN A 346 -20.84 3.82 31.75
CA GLN A 346 -19.80 4.50 32.51
C GLN A 346 -19.60 3.90 33.91
N VAL A 347 -20.69 3.51 34.57
CA VAL A 347 -20.67 3.07 35.97
C VAL A 347 -19.88 1.78 36.18
N ASP A 348 -20.03 0.79 35.31
CA ASP A 348 -19.48 -0.55 35.51
C ASP A 348 -18.85 -1.17 34.26
N GLY A 349 -18.80 -0.47 33.12
CA GLY A 349 -18.22 -0.99 31.89
C GLY A 349 -19.07 -2.01 31.14
N THR A 350 -20.32 -2.25 31.57
CA THR A 350 -21.25 -3.16 30.89
C THR A 350 -21.39 -2.76 29.40
N PRO A 351 -21.19 -3.68 28.44
CA PRO A 351 -21.33 -3.35 27.03
C PRO A 351 -22.80 -3.21 26.62
N LEU A 352 -23.10 -2.17 25.83
CA LEU A 352 -24.46 -1.91 25.34
C LEU A 352 -25.02 -3.05 24.48
N ALA A 353 -24.15 -3.77 23.77
CA ALA A 353 -24.55 -4.93 22.96
C ALA A 353 -25.09 -6.11 23.80
N VAL A 354 -24.78 -6.16 25.10
CA VAL A 354 -25.28 -7.18 26.03
C VAL A 354 -26.47 -6.64 26.83
N ASN A 355 -26.32 -5.44 27.40
CA ASN A 355 -27.38 -4.80 28.17
C ASN A 355 -27.59 -3.34 27.73
N PRO A 356 -28.52 -3.09 26.78
CA PRO A 356 -28.72 -1.77 26.20
C PRO A 356 -29.51 -0.79 27.07
N THR A 357 -30.23 -1.28 28.09
CA THR A 357 -31.17 -0.48 28.87
C THR A 357 -30.66 -0.12 30.26
N ALA A 358 -29.76 -0.93 30.84
CA ALA A 358 -29.19 -0.66 32.15
C ALA A 358 -27.81 -1.34 32.34
N PRO A 359 -26.97 -0.85 33.28
CA PRO A 359 -25.78 -1.56 33.73
C PRO A 359 -26.12 -2.90 34.42
N SER A 360 -25.33 -3.95 34.21
CA SER A 360 -25.57 -5.29 34.78
C SER A 360 -24.79 -5.58 36.07
N LYS A 361 -23.83 -4.73 36.44
CA LYS A 361 -22.91 -4.85 37.59
C LYS A 361 -22.04 -6.11 37.59
N GLN A 362 -21.88 -6.77 36.44
CA GLN A 362 -21.00 -7.92 36.29
C GLN A 362 -19.54 -7.51 36.49
N THR A 363 -18.79 -8.24 37.33
CA THR A 363 -17.37 -7.96 37.62
C THR A 363 -16.52 -9.23 37.42
N PRO A 364 -15.52 -9.23 36.52
CA PRO A 364 -15.20 -8.17 35.57
C PRO A 364 -16.32 -7.98 34.52
N PRO A 365 -16.39 -6.81 33.87
CA PRO A 365 -17.42 -6.55 32.87
C PRO A 365 -17.26 -7.51 31.68
N SER A 366 -18.37 -8.03 31.15
CA SER A 366 -18.31 -8.93 30.00
C SER A 366 -17.65 -8.27 28.79
N ASN A 367 -16.82 -9.06 28.11
CA ASN A 367 -16.30 -8.76 26.79
C ASN A 367 -16.75 -9.79 25.73
N GLU A 368 -17.59 -10.74 26.15
CA GLU A 368 -18.23 -11.78 25.35
C GLU A 368 -19.45 -11.21 24.62
N PHE A 369 -19.22 -10.47 23.53
CA PHE A 369 -20.29 -10.03 22.64
C PHE A 369 -19.78 -9.86 21.21
N ASP A 370 -20.72 -9.79 20.27
CA ASP A 370 -20.47 -9.33 18.90
C ASP A 370 -21.60 -8.39 18.48
N TYR A 371 -21.41 -7.70 17.36
CA TYR A 371 -22.43 -6.85 16.74
C TYR A 371 -23.08 -7.52 15.52
N ALA A 372 -22.50 -8.62 15.02
CA ALA A 372 -23.03 -9.39 13.91
C ALA A 372 -24.15 -10.36 14.34
N PRO A 373 -25.01 -10.82 13.43
CA PRO A 373 -26.05 -11.81 13.73
C PRO A 373 -25.46 -13.16 14.17
N SER A 374 -26.14 -13.86 15.08
CA SER A 374 -25.68 -15.16 15.58
C SER A 374 -25.63 -16.27 14.51
N TRP A 375 -26.42 -16.16 13.44
CA TRP A 375 -26.37 -17.10 12.31
C TRP A 375 -25.15 -16.91 11.40
N GLU A 376 -24.47 -15.76 11.49
CA GLU A 376 -23.20 -15.45 10.80
C GLU A 376 -22.00 -16.06 11.52
N TYR A 377 -22.09 -16.18 12.85
CA TYR A 377 -21.06 -16.73 13.75
C TYR A 377 -21.73 -17.44 14.95
N PRO A 378 -22.00 -18.76 14.87
CA PRO A 378 -22.91 -19.49 15.78
C PRO A 378 -22.36 -19.80 17.19
N THR A 379 -21.36 -19.08 17.68
CA THR A 379 -20.57 -19.49 18.86
C THR A 379 -21.05 -18.95 20.22
N SER A 380 -22.22 -18.33 20.35
CA SER A 380 -22.71 -17.90 21.67
C SER A 380 -24.24 -17.80 21.86
N PRO A 381 -24.80 -18.42 22.93
CA PRO A 381 -26.20 -18.28 23.36
C PRO A 381 -26.60 -16.88 23.87
N SER A 382 -25.65 -15.97 24.13
CA SER A 382 -25.91 -14.67 24.77
C SER A 382 -25.87 -13.46 23.82
N THR A 383 -25.57 -13.68 22.53
CA THR A 383 -25.48 -12.61 21.54
C THR A 383 -26.87 -12.14 21.11
N ARG A 384 -27.15 -10.84 21.27
CA ARG A 384 -28.33 -10.20 20.69
C ARG A 384 -27.96 -9.61 19.33
N GLU A 385 -28.82 -9.79 18.34
CA GLU A 385 -28.63 -9.19 17.02
C GLU A 385 -28.59 -7.66 17.13
N ASP A 386 -27.45 -7.04 16.79
CA ASP A 386 -27.28 -5.58 16.82
C ASP A 386 -26.59 -5.05 15.55
N HIS A 387 -26.82 -5.72 14.42
CA HIS A 387 -26.24 -5.34 13.13
C HIS A 387 -26.63 -3.90 12.73
N ALA A 388 -27.89 -3.52 12.98
CA ALA A 388 -28.42 -2.18 12.70
C ALA A 388 -27.97 -1.10 13.70
N GLY A 389 -27.25 -1.44 14.77
CA GLY A 389 -26.77 -0.50 15.78
C GLY A 389 -27.87 0.09 16.68
N MET A 390 -28.99 -0.61 16.83
CA MET A 390 -30.11 -0.17 17.67
C MET A 390 -29.75 -0.20 19.17
N GLN A 391 -28.92 -1.16 19.59
CA GLN A 391 -28.46 -1.32 20.96
C GLN A 391 -27.19 -0.51 21.20
N CYS A 392 -26.11 -0.83 20.50
CA CYS A 392 -24.86 -0.09 20.52
C CYS A 392 -24.73 0.66 19.18
N PRO A 393 -24.84 2.00 19.15
CA PRO A 393 -24.75 2.76 17.91
C PRO A 393 -23.52 2.36 17.10
N ALA A 394 -23.67 2.19 15.78
CA ALA A 394 -22.54 1.82 14.93
C ALA A 394 -21.39 2.85 14.99
N GLY A 395 -21.70 4.09 15.37
CA GLY A 395 -20.74 5.17 15.53
C GLY A 395 -20.08 5.22 16.91
N ALA A 396 -20.49 4.38 17.85
CA ALA A 396 -19.97 4.39 19.21
C ALA A 396 -18.47 4.09 19.25
N HIS A 397 -17.75 4.73 20.17
CA HIS A 397 -16.29 4.70 20.22
C HIS A 397 -15.69 3.28 20.16
N ILE A 398 -16.19 2.35 20.99
CA ILE A 398 -15.66 0.98 21.01
C ILE A 398 -16.02 0.17 19.75
N ARG A 399 -17.12 0.54 19.06
CA ARG A 399 -17.59 -0.12 17.83
C ARG A 399 -16.85 0.41 16.60
N ARG A 400 -16.40 1.68 16.63
CA ARG A 400 -15.48 2.23 15.62
C ARG A 400 -14.07 1.67 15.78
N THR A 401 -13.52 1.71 16.99
CA THR A 401 -12.12 1.31 17.23
C THR A 401 -11.91 -0.21 17.21
N ASN A 402 -12.96 -0.99 17.46
CA ASN A 402 -12.98 -2.43 17.26
C ASN A 402 -14.38 -2.88 16.79
N PRO A 403 -14.62 -2.94 15.46
CA PRO A 403 -15.92 -3.28 14.91
C PRO A 403 -16.32 -4.75 15.09
N ARG A 404 -15.49 -5.58 15.73
CA ARG A 404 -15.74 -7.02 15.90
C ARG A 404 -16.07 -7.67 14.57
N SER A 405 -17.23 -8.29 14.40
CA SER A 405 -17.68 -8.86 13.12
C SER A 405 -18.62 -7.92 12.35
N ALA A 406 -18.82 -6.67 12.81
CA ALA A 406 -19.60 -5.67 12.11
C ALA A 406 -18.98 -5.30 10.75
N ARG A 407 -19.83 -4.90 9.82
CA ARG A 407 -19.42 -4.49 8.47
C ARG A 407 -18.67 -3.16 8.51
N VAL A 408 -17.38 -3.17 8.17
CA VAL A 408 -16.51 -1.99 8.09
C VAL A 408 -15.65 -2.01 6.83
N ALA A 409 -15.02 -0.89 6.50
CA ALA A 409 -13.94 -0.84 5.52
C ALA A 409 -12.78 -1.75 5.96
N GLY A 410 -12.35 -2.67 5.10
CA GLY A 410 -11.29 -3.63 5.40
C GLY A 410 -11.80 -4.95 5.99
N TYR A 411 -10.93 -5.67 6.71
CA TYR A 411 -11.28 -6.92 7.39
C TYR A 411 -11.47 -6.62 8.89
N PRO A 412 -12.64 -6.88 9.49
CA PRO A 412 -12.99 -6.38 10.82
C PRO A 412 -12.03 -6.82 11.94
N HIS A 413 -11.59 -8.08 11.91
CA HIS A 413 -10.68 -8.65 12.90
C HIS A 413 -9.19 -8.33 12.66
N SER A 414 -8.87 -7.59 11.60
CA SER A 414 -7.48 -7.50 11.16
C SER A 414 -6.65 -6.36 11.73
N ARG A 415 -7.28 -5.41 12.41
CA ARG A 415 -6.63 -4.15 12.77
C ARG A 415 -6.51 -3.98 14.28
N ARG A 416 -6.31 -5.09 14.99
CA ARG A 416 -6.30 -5.10 16.47
C ARG A 416 -5.07 -4.39 17.01
N LEU A 417 -5.22 -3.65 18.10
CA LEU A 417 -4.12 -2.95 18.76
C LEU A 417 -4.07 -3.36 20.24
N ILE A 418 -2.86 -3.52 20.77
CA ILE A 418 -2.65 -3.58 22.21
C ILE A 418 -2.61 -2.14 22.73
N ARG A 419 -3.41 -1.83 23.76
CA ARG A 419 -3.44 -0.50 24.38
C ARG A 419 -2.81 -0.52 25.76
N ARG A 420 -1.98 0.49 26.04
CA ARG A 420 -1.29 0.73 27.31
C ARG A 420 -1.40 2.20 27.71
N GLY A 421 -2.63 2.72 27.75
CA GLY A 421 -2.91 4.09 28.17
C GLY A 421 -2.86 4.25 29.69
N MET A 422 -2.49 5.45 30.15
CA MET A 422 -2.63 5.84 31.55
C MET A 422 -3.03 7.33 31.67
N PRO A 423 -3.96 7.68 32.59
CA PRO A 423 -4.34 9.06 32.81
C PRO A 423 -3.16 9.94 33.20
N THR A 424 -3.22 11.21 32.83
CA THR A 424 -2.19 12.20 33.06
C THR A 424 -2.79 13.58 33.28
N ALA A 425 -2.01 14.47 33.87
CA ALA A 425 -2.30 15.88 34.04
C ALA A 425 -1.00 16.66 33.93
N TRP A 426 -1.08 17.89 33.42
CA TRP A 426 0.06 18.79 33.28
C TRP A 426 -0.40 20.25 33.45
N THR A 427 0.57 21.13 33.68
CA THR A 427 0.35 22.57 33.77
C THR A 427 1.19 23.24 32.69
N GLU A 428 0.60 24.14 31.92
CA GLU A 428 1.31 24.89 30.87
C GLU A 428 1.99 26.13 31.46
N THR A 429 2.79 26.81 30.63
CA THR A 429 3.62 27.95 31.07
C THR A 429 2.81 29.16 31.52
N ASP A 430 1.58 29.29 31.04
CA ASP A 430 0.63 30.33 31.43
C ASP A 430 -0.11 30.00 32.76
N GLY A 431 0.17 28.85 33.36
CA GLY A 431 -0.44 28.38 34.60
C GLY A 431 -1.75 27.60 34.41
N SER A 432 -2.23 27.41 33.18
CA SER A 432 -3.40 26.57 32.92
C SER A 432 -3.10 25.12 33.27
N THR A 433 -4.08 24.42 33.86
CA THR A 433 -3.94 23.00 34.19
C THR A 433 -4.84 22.17 33.29
N HIS A 434 -4.25 21.16 32.68
CA HIS A 434 -4.88 20.27 31.72
C HIS A 434 -4.81 18.83 32.20
N GLN A 435 -5.72 18.00 31.69
CA GLN A 435 -5.80 16.59 32.03
C GLN A 435 -6.16 15.77 30.80
N GLY A 436 -5.80 14.49 30.81
CA GLY A 436 -6.09 13.61 29.70
C GLY A 436 -5.45 12.23 29.83
N LEU A 437 -5.20 11.60 28.69
CA LEU A 437 -4.66 10.26 28.58
C LEU A 437 -3.34 10.28 27.80
N LEU A 438 -2.29 9.68 28.36
CA LEU A 438 -1.14 9.28 27.54
C LEU A 438 -1.40 7.87 27.02
N GLY A 439 -1.86 7.79 25.77
CA GLY A 439 -2.17 6.53 25.08
C GLY A 439 -0.94 5.93 24.41
N LEU A 440 -0.76 4.62 24.56
CA LEU A 440 0.22 3.84 23.80
C LEU A 440 -0.51 2.74 23.04
N PHE A 441 -0.45 2.78 21.72
CA PHE A 441 -1.14 1.88 20.79
C PHE A 441 -0.12 1.03 20.03
N ILE A 442 -0.09 -0.27 20.31
CA ILE A 442 0.98 -1.18 19.90
C ILE A 442 0.46 -2.17 18.85
N GLY A 443 1.26 -2.39 17.80
CA GLY A 443 0.99 -3.32 16.70
C GLY A 443 2.23 -3.56 15.83
N ALA A 444 2.17 -4.58 14.97
CA ALA A 444 3.22 -4.86 14.01
C ALA A 444 3.25 -3.84 12.86
N SER A 445 2.17 -3.08 12.61
CA SER A 445 2.10 -2.07 11.55
C SER A 445 1.42 -0.79 12.01
N LEU A 446 2.13 0.35 11.93
CA LEU A 446 1.53 1.66 12.17
C LEU A 446 0.46 2.00 11.12
N GLU A 447 0.77 1.78 9.84
CA GLU A 447 -0.10 2.14 8.71
C GLU A 447 -1.37 1.29 8.67
N ARG A 448 -1.23 -0.04 8.77
CA ARG A 448 -2.36 -0.98 8.61
C ARG A 448 -3.26 -1.04 9.84
N GLN A 449 -2.75 -0.70 11.02
CA GLN A 449 -3.50 -0.79 12.28
C GLN A 449 -3.80 0.60 12.84
N PHE A 450 -2.80 1.31 13.37
CA PHE A 450 -3.02 2.57 14.09
C PHE A 450 -3.56 3.69 13.19
N GLU A 451 -2.84 4.02 12.12
CA GLU A 451 -3.22 5.10 11.22
C GLU A 451 -4.54 4.78 10.50
N PHE A 452 -4.73 3.52 10.09
CA PHE A 452 -5.98 3.09 9.47
C PHE A 452 -7.18 3.27 10.42
N ILE A 453 -7.08 2.83 11.67
CA ILE A 453 -8.17 3.02 12.65
C ILE A 453 -8.47 4.51 12.81
N GLN A 454 -7.45 5.34 12.98
CA GLN A 454 -7.64 6.78 13.15
C GLN A 454 -8.32 7.41 11.94
N GLN A 455 -7.83 7.11 10.74
CA GLN A 455 -8.27 7.76 9.50
C GLN A 455 -9.61 7.25 9.01
N GLN A 456 -9.78 5.92 8.99
CA GLN A 456 -10.89 5.27 8.31
C GLN A 456 -12.04 4.97 9.24
N TRP A 457 -11.74 4.58 10.49
CA TRP A 457 -12.79 4.17 11.42
C TRP A 457 -13.17 5.27 12.40
N MET A 458 -12.23 6.10 12.87
CA MET A 458 -12.54 7.18 13.82
C MET A 458 -12.92 8.49 13.12
N HIS A 459 -12.14 8.93 12.13
CA HIS A 459 -12.38 10.20 11.42
C HIS A 459 -13.16 10.04 10.11
N GLY A 460 -13.17 8.84 9.53
CA GLY A 460 -13.86 8.54 8.29
C GLY A 460 -15.32 8.13 8.50
N ASP A 461 -16.05 8.05 7.40
CA ASP A 461 -17.42 7.55 7.38
C ASP A 461 -17.43 6.02 7.53
N LEU A 462 -18.09 5.50 8.57
CA LEU A 462 -18.39 4.06 8.71
C LEU A 462 -19.56 3.66 7.81
N ALA A 463 -19.37 3.95 6.54
CA ALA A 463 -20.39 3.89 5.55
C ALA A 463 -20.85 2.43 5.34
N ALA A 464 -19.96 1.47 5.52
CA ALA A 464 -20.26 0.04 5.54
C ALA A 464 -21.29 -0.38 6.61
N SER A 465 -21.36 0.39 7.71
CA SER A 465 -22.29 0.21 8.82
C SER A 465 -23.50 1.17 8.71
N GLY A 466 -23.68 1.85 7.58
CA GLY A 466 -24.79 2.79 7.35
C GLY A 466 -24.56 4.21 7.90
N ILE A 467 -23.35 4.56 8.33
CA ILE A 467 -23.04 5.87 8.90
C ILE A 467 -22.28 6.74 7.89
N ARG A 468 -22.78 7.94 7.64
CA ARG A 468 -22.17 8.94 6.75
C ARG A 468 -22.09 10.29 7.43
N GLY A 469 -21.02 11.04 7.20
CA GLY A 469 -20.80 12.38 7.74
C GLY A 469 -20.67 12.43 9.26
N GLU A 470 -20.49 11.29 9.94
CA GLU A 470 -20.28 11.24 11.39
C GLU A 470 -18.88 10.72 11.70
N GLN A 471 -18.28 11.29 12.75
CA GLN A 471 -17.01 10.84 13.30
C GLN A 471 -17.22 10.18 14.67
N ASP A 472 -16.16 9.57 15.20
CA ASP A 472 -16.10 9.07 16.56
C ASP A 472 -16.55 10.14 17.57
N PRO A 473 -17.47 9.80 18.50
CA PRO A 473 -18.08 10.79 19.38
C PRO A 473 -17.20 11.24 20.54
N ILE A 474 -16.08 10.57 20.78
CA ILE A 474 -15.16 10.87 21.87
C ILE A 474 -13.90 11.54 21.32
N ALA A 475 -13.27 10.90 20.32
CA ALA A 475 -11.97 11.28 19.80
C ALA A 475 -11.97 11.69 18.32
N GLY A 476 -13.15 11.86 17.72
CA GLY A 476 -13.29 12.45 16.39
C GLY A 476 -13.09 13.97 16.40
N GLN A 477 -12.60 14.50 15.29
CA GLN A 477 -12.30 15.93 15.13
C GLN A 477 -13.51 16.66 14.54
N ARG A 478 -14.34 17.19 15.44
CA ARG A 478 -15.66 17.74 15.13
C ARG A 478 -15.68 19.26 15.13
N ASP A 479 -15.00 19.86 14.18
CA ASP A 479 -14.98 21.32 14.03
C ASP A 479 -16.42 21.85 13.83
N GLY A 480 -16.88 22.72 14.75
CA GLY A 480 -18.17 23.41 14.66
C GLY A 480 -19.40 22.69 15.22
N GLY A 481 -19.25 21.58 15.96
CA GLY A 481 -20.38 20.88 16.58
C GLY A 481 -21.16 20.01 15.59
N GLN A 482 -20.58 18.87 15.22
CA GLN A 482 -21.19 17.97 14.24
C GLN A 482 -22.27 17.08 14.88
N PRO A 483 -23.33 16.74 14.13
CA PRO A 483 -24.37 15.85 14.60
C PRO A 483 -23.86 14.42 14.79
N TYR A 484 -24.42 13.73 15.78
CA TYR A 484 -24.25 12.30 16.00
C TYR A 484 -25.60 11.65 16.25
N ASN A 485 -25.94 10.65 15.46
CA ASN A 485 -27.23 9.99 15.58
C ASN A 485 -27.20 8.88 16.63
N ILE A 486 -28.16 8.91 17.57
CA ILE A 486 -28.40 7.85 18.54
C ILE A 486 -29.70 7.13 18.15
N PRO A 487 -29.64 5.91 17.57
CA PRO A 487 -30.82 5.16 17.18
C PRO A 487 -31.84 5.00 18.31
N GLY A 488 -33.10 5.32 18.02
CA GLY A 488 -34.21 5.27 18.96
C GLY A 488 -34.27 6.41 19.98
N ILE A 489 -33.35 7.36 19.93
CA ILE A 489 -33.34 8.56 20.79
C ILE A 489 -33.38 9.83 19.93
N GLY A 490 -32.44 10.00 19.00
CA GLY A 490 -32.35 11.18 18.15
C GLY A 490 -30.92 11.65 17.96
N THR A 491 -30.77 12.80 17.32
CA THR A 491 -29.46 13.41 17.04
C THR A 491 -29.02 14.31 18.20
N VAL A 492 -27.76 14.17 18.61
CA VAL A 492 -27.07 15.08 19.55
C VAL A 492 -26.00 15.87 18.82
N THR A 493 -25.73 17.10 19.27
CA THR A 493 -24.67 17.95 18.71
C THR A 493 -23.47 17.92 19.64
N LEU A 494 -22.30 17.55 19.12
CA LEU A 494 -21.15 17.25 19.95
C LEU A 494 -19.92 18.05 19.52
N PRO A 495 -19.31 18.85 20.42
CA PRO A 495 -18.02 19.47 20.18
C PRO A 495 -16.86 18.46 20.28
N PRO A 496 -15.63 18.83 19.92
CA PRO A 496 -14.47 17.98 20.16
C PRO A 496 -14.12 17.95 21.66
N PHE A 497 -14.14 16.76 22.26
CA PHE A 497 -13.82 16.56 23.69
C PHE A 497 -12.36 16.17 23.92
N VAL A 498 -11.68 15.66 22.89
CA VAL A 498 -10.30 15.20 22.97
C VAL A 498 -9.43 16.02 22.03
N ARG A 499 -8.27 16.48 22.49
CA ARG A 499 -7.27 17.18 21.65
C ARG A 499 -5.92 16.49 21.69
N THR A 500 -5.25 16.39 20.54
CA THR A 500 -3.90 15.82 20.46
C THR A 500 -2.89 16.88 20.91
N ARG A 501 -2.16 16.61 21.98
CA ARG A 501 -1.11 17.49 22.54
C ARG A 501 0.29 16.87 22.47
N GLY A 502 0.47 15.81 21.69
CA GLY A 502 1.77 15.17 21.46
C GLY A 502 1.61 13.83 20.78
N SER A 503 2.52 13.49 19.87
CA SER A 503 2.51 12.21 19.19
C SER A 503 3.92 11.75 18.80
N LEU A 504 4.21 10.46 18.95
CA LEU A 504 5.47 9.83 18.52
C LEU A 504 5.22 8.43 17.98
N TYR A 505 6.02 8.06 16.99
CA TYR A 505 6.15 6.69 16.52
C TYR A 505 7.44 6.08 17.04
N ILE A 506 7.28 4.97 17.74
CA ILE A 506 8.31 4.34 18.55
C ILE A 506 8.43 2.89 18.12
N PHE A 507 9.65 2.44 17.87
CA PHE A 507 9.97 1.03 17.75
C PHE A 507 10.45 0.51 19.11
N PHE A 508 9.77 -0.49 19.64
CA PHE A 508 10.17 -1.21 20.84
C PHE A 508 10.96 -2.45 20.41
N PRO A 509 12.29 -2.45 20.56
CA PRO A 509 13.12 -3.58 20.17
C PRO A 509 12.96 -4.76 21.14
N SER A 510 13.42 -5.94 20.72
CA SER A 510 13.62 -7.08 21.61
C SER A 510 14.80 -6.88 22.57
N SER A 511 14.87 -7.66 23.65
CA SER A 511 16.02 -7.63 24.56
C SER A 511 17.30 -8.06 23.85
N ARG A 512 17.22 -9.05 22.93
CA ARG A 512 18.33 -9.46 22.07
C ARG A 512 18.83 -8.34 21.16
N MET A 513 17.96 -7.51 20.59
CA MET A 513 18.42 -6.34 19.82
C MET A 513 19.14 -5.32 20.70
N LEU A 514 18.62 -5.04 21.89
CA LEU A 514 19.30 -4.14 22.84
C LEU A 514 20.68 -4.67 23.22
N HIS A 515 20.85 -5.99 23.32
CA HIS A 515 22.16 -6.60 23.48
C HIS A 515 23.06 -6.48 22.26
N ALA A 516 22.50 -6.68 21.07
CA ALA A 516 23.22 -6.57 19.81
C ALA A 516 23.80 -5.17 19.61
N LEU A 517 23.20 -4.13 20.21
CA LEU A 517 23.76 -2.78 20.23
C LEU A 517 25.16 -2.69 20.87
N LYS A 518 25.62 -3.66 21.68
CA LYS A 518 26.98 -3.63 22.24
C LYS A 518 28.01 -3.72 21.10
N THR A 519 28.88 -2.71 20.96
CA THR A 519 29.75 -2.51 19.79
C THR A 519 30.41 -3.79 19.21
N PRO A 520 31.12 -4.64 19.99
CA PRO A 520 31.74 -5.86 19.45
C PRO A 520 30.72 -6.90 18.95
N ARG A 521 29.55 -6.97 19.60
CA ARG A 521 28.45 -7.87 19.19
C ARG A 521 27.73 -7.32 17.98
N LEU A 522 27.57 -6.00 17.89
CA LEU A 522 27.01 -5.35 16.72
C LEU A 522 27.87 -5.67 15.51
N ASP A 523 29.19 -5.45 15.60
CA ASP A 523 30.10 -5.77 14.50
C ASP A 523 30.06 -7.26 14.11
N ALA A 524 29.90 -8.18 15.06
CA ALA A 524 29.73 -9.62 14.80
C ALA A 524 28.38 -9.96 14.15
N VAL A 525 27.27 -9.40 14.62
CA VAL A 525 25.93 -9.56 14.02
C VAL A 525 25.92 -9.02 12.59
N LEU A 526 26.57 -7.87 12.38
CA LEU A 526 26.73 -7.26 11.07
C LEU A 526 27.66 -8.08 10.15
N ALA A 527 28.66 -8.78 10.69
CA ALA A 527 29.50 -9.70 9.94
C ALA A 527 28.76 -10.99 9.57
N SER A 528 27.98 -11.56 10.49
CA SER A 528 27.16 -12.77 10.26
C SER A 528 26.07 -12.53 9.21
N ALA A 529 25.39 -11.40 9.28
CA ALA A 529 24.37 -11.00 8.30
C ALA A 529 24.93 -10.84 6.88
N ARG A 530 26.24 -10.58 6.73
CA ARG A 530 26.92 -10.56 5.42
C ARG A 530 27.23 -11.97 4.91
N ALA A 531 27.46 -12.94 5.81
CA ALA A 531 27.77 -14.32 5.46
C ALA A 531 26.54 -15.15 5.06
N GLU A 532 25.38 -14.86 5.65
CA GLU A 532 24.10 -15.57 5.37
C GLU A 532 23.42 -15.15 4.05
N ALA A 533 23.92 -14.12 3.35
CA ALA A 533 23.33 -13.58 2.12
C ALA A 533 23.74 -14.32 0.82
N HIS A 534 24.41 -15.47 0.90
CA HIS A 534 24.70 -16.36 -0.25
C HIS A 534 23.85 -17.65 -0.17
N PRO A 535 23.25 -18.15 -1.28
CA PRO A 535 22.19 -19.14 -1.21
C PRO A 535 22.69 -20.58 -1.09
N VAL A 536 21.87 -21.36 -0.39
CA VAL A 536 21.79 -22.83 -0.36
C VAL A 536 21.74 -23.41 -1.77
N ASP A 537 22.53 -24.46 -2.05
CA ASP A 537 22.15 -25.45 -3.06
C ASP A 537 22.54 -26.89 -2.68
N ALA A 538 21.69 -27.80 -3.16
CA ALA A 538 21.73 -29.26 -3.32
C ALA A 538 22.71 -30.13 -2.48
N GLY A 539 22.15 -31.18 -1.87
CA GLY A 539 22.85 -32.13 -1.01
C GLY A 539 23.77 -33.16 -1.71
N ALA A 540 24.64 -33.71 -0.86
CA ALA A 540 25.35 -34.99 -0.89
C ALA A 540 26.08 -35.42 -2.18
N ASP A 541 27.41 -35.32 -2.19
CA ASP A 541 28.28 -36.47 -1.94
C ASP A 541 29.78 -36.11 -1.97
N SER A 542 30.53 -36.83 -1.14
CA SER A 542 32.00 -37.02 -1.10
C SER A 542 32.92 -35.81 -1.02
N ALA A 543 33.79 -35.86 0.00
CA ALA A 543 34.99 -35.07 0.13
C ALA A 543 35.84 -35.15 -1.15
N ASP A 544 36.04 -34.02 -1.81
CA ASP A 544 37.36 -33.49 -2.21
C ASP A 544 37.21 -32.09 -2.85
N ASP A 545 37.84 -31.12 -2.18
CA ASP A 545 38.48 -29.90 -2.69
C ASP A 545 38.08 -29.34 -4.07
N VAL A 546 37.14 -28.37 -4.14
CA VAL A 546 37.22 -27.18 -5.03
C VAL A 546 36.32 -26.04 -4.48
N SER A 547 36.88 -24.86 -4.28
CA SER A 547 36.20 -23.60 -3.95
C SER A 547 35.15 -23.19 -5.00
N ALA A 548 33.85 -23.19 -4.65
CA ALA A 548 32.79 -22.68 -5.51
C ALA A 548 32.64 -21.16 -5.36
N GLU A 549 32.77 -20.45 -6.47
CA GLU A 549 32.69 -19.00 -6.58
C GLU A 549 31.24 -18.51 -6.64
N THR A 550 30.94 -17.36 -6.02
CA THR A 550 29.57 -16.81 -5.98
C THR A 550 29.13 -16.31 -7.36
N PRO A 551 27.82 -16.26 -7.71
CA PRO A 551 27.36 -15.77 -9.02
C PRO A 551 27.83 -14.34 -9.33
N ASP A 552 27.90 -13.47 -8.31
CA ASP A 552 28.43 -12.11 -8.45
C ASP A 552 29.96 -12.08 -8.56
N ALA A 553 30.68 -13.00 -7.91
CA ALA A 553 32.12 -13.16 -8.09
C ALA A 553 32.45 -13.80 -9.43
N ALA A 554 31.64 -14.75 -9.93
CA ALA A 554 31.77 -15.35 -11.25
C ALA A 554 31.49 -14.33 -12.35
N ILE A 555 30.48 -13.46 -12.17
CA ILE A 555 30.23 -12.32 -13.06
C ILE A 555 31.37 -11.29 -12.96
N ALA A 556 31.86 -10.96 -11.76
CA ALA A 556 32.96 -10.01 -11.59
C ALA A 556 34.30 -10.55 -12.15
N ARG A 557 34.58 -11.84 -11.97
CA ARG A 557 35.77 -12.52 -12.50
C ARG A 557 35.65 -12.76 -14.00
N ASP A 558 34.46 -13.05 -14.52
CA ASP A 558 34.23 -13.09 -15.97
C ASP A 558 34.39 -11.69 -16.57
N LEU A 559 33.89 -10.64 -15.91
CA LEU A 559 34.09 -9.25 -16.31
C LEU A 559 35.55 -8.81 -16.19
N ASP A 560 36.29 -9.24 -15.16
CA ASP A 560 37.72 -8.93 -14.96
C ASP A 560 38.62 -9.73 -15.92
N ALA A 561 38.33 -11.01 -16.15
CA ALA A 561 39.02 -11.82 -17.14
C ALA A 561 38.73 -11.34 -18.56
N MET A 562 37.52 -10.81 -18.83
CA MET A 562 37.17 -10.16 -20.08
C MET A 562 37.83 -8.78 -20.21
N ALA A 563 37.93 -8.00 -19.12
CA ALA A 563 38.59 -6.70 -19.08
C ALA A 563 40.11 -6.81 -19.27
N GLN A 564 40.75 -7.87 -18.78
CA GLN A 564 42.17 -8.17 -19.01
C GLN A 564 42.47 -8.63 -20.44
N LYS A 565 41.49 -9.25 -21.11
CA LYS A 565 41.64 -9.81 -22.46
C LYS A 565 41.19 -8.83 -23.57
N TRP A 566 40.37 -7.85 -23.21
CA TRP A 566 39.78 -6.85 -24.12
C TRP A 566 39.74 -5.47 -23.44
N PRO A 567 40.84 -4.69 -23.51
CA PRO A 567 41.01 -3.39 -22.83
C PRO A 567 39.88 -2.39 -23.09
N ASP A 568 39.22 -2.49 -24.24
CA ASP A 568 38.13 -1.61 -24.67
C ASP A 568 36.81 -1.83 -23.88
N LEU A 569 36.64 -2.95 -23.15
CA LEU A 569 35.49 -3.20 -22.26
C LEU A 569 35.61 -2.40 -20.94
N ALA A 570 36.84 -2.27 -20.44
CA ALA A 570 37.16 -1.37 -19.33
C ALA A 570 36.96 0.10 -19.75
N GLU A 571 37.32 0.45 -21.00
CA GLU A 571 37.01 1.74 -21.61
C GLU A 571 35.49 1.98 -21.70
N LEU A 572 34.66 0.98 -22.00
CA LEU A 572 33.19 1.09 -22.08
C LEU A 572 32.53 1.31 -20.70
N LEU A 573 32.97 0.59 -19.67
CA LEU A 573 32.52 0.78 -18.29
C LEU A 573 33.05 2.12 -17.71
N ARG A 574 34.27 2.51 -18.08
CA ARG A 574 34.85 3.82 -17.78
C ARG A 574 34.10 4.93 -18.51
N LEU A 575 33.77 4.81 -19.80
CA LEU A 575 32.96 5.74 -20.57
C LEU A 575 31.53 5.85 -20.01
N ALA A 576 30.93 4.75 -19.54
CA ALA A 576 29.65 4.78 -18.84
C ALA A 576 29.72 5.53 -17.50
N THR A 577 30.88 5.54 -16.85
CA THR A 577 31.12 6.25 -15.60
C THR A 577 31.49 7.72 -15.85
N ASP A 578 32.37 7.98 -16.82
CA ASP A 578 32.93 9.28 -17.21
C ASP A 578 31.94 10.15 -17.99
N HIS A 579 31.06 9.55 -18.81
CA HIS A 579 29.89 10.24 -19.39
C HIS A 579 28.70 10.31 -18.43
N GLY A 580 28.88 9.89 -17.18
CA GLY A 580 27.97 10.11 -16.06
C GLY A 580 26.77 9.17 -15.98
N TRP A 581 26.68 8.12 -16.80
CA TRP A 581 25.49 7.24 -16.90
C TRP A 581 25.13 6.52 -15.60
N LEU A 582 26.08 6.41 -14.65
CA LEU A 582 25.91 5.76 -13.35
C LEU A 582 25.91 6.75 -12.16
N THR A 583 25.92 8.06 -12.42
CA THR A 583 26.05 9.10 -11.38
C THR A 583 24.73 9.80 -11.05
N SER A 584 24.62 10.35 -9.85
CA SER A 584 23.50 11.19 -9.40
C SER A 584 23.27 12.42 -10.29
N THR A 585 24.28 12.87 -11.04
CA THR A 585 24.20 13.93 -12.05
C THR A 585 23.39 13.54 -13.28
N TRP A 586 23.41 12.27 -13.70
CA TRP A 586 22.55 11.78 -14.78
C TRP A 586 21.15 11.43 -14.28
N ALA A 587 21.01 11.01 -13.02
CA ALA A 587 19.72 10.98 -12.33
C ALA A 587 19.13 12.39 -12.18
N GLN A 588 19.94 13.42 -11.93
CA GLN A 588 19.53 14.83 -11.93
C GLN A 588 19.27 15.37 -13.35
N GLN A 589 19.97 14.86 -14.37
CA GLN A 589 19.68 15.19 -15.76
C GLN A 589 18.41 14.49 -16.24
N LEU A 590 18.24 13.18 -16.04
CA LEU A 590 17.00 12.43 -16.23
C LEU A 590 15.85 13.02 -15.41
N TRP A 591 16.09 13.43 -14.17
CA TRP A 591 15.14 14.19 -13.36
C TRP A 591 14.84 15.54 -14.01
N LYS A 592 15.84 16.32 -14.42
CA LYS A 592 15.67 17.54 -15.23
C LYS A 592 15.05 17.27 -16.61
N LEU A 593 15.02 16.03 -17.09
CA LEU A 593 14.57 15.61 -18.41
C LEU A 593 13.15 15.08 -18.38
N PHE A 594 12.80 14.31 -17.35
CA PHE A 594 11.44 13.98 -16.94
C PHE A 594 10.74 15.22 -16.45
N GLN A 595 11.43 16.07 -15.67
CA GLN A 595 11.04 17.45 -15.43
C GLN A 595 10.93 18.17 -16.76
N ARG A 596 11.87 18.22 -17.70
CA ARG A 596 11.63 18.88 -19.03
C ARG A 596 10.52 18.24 -19.89
N LEU A 597 10.17 16.97 -19.68
CA LEU A 597 8.99 16.31 -20.24
C LEU A 597 7.69 16.71 -19.49
N SER A 598 7.80 17.31 -18.30
CA SER A 598 6.73 17.83 -17.44
C SER A 598 6.92 19.30 -16.99
N VAL A 599 7.88 20.04 -17.57
CA VAL A 599 8.31 21.40 -17.21
C VAL A 599 7.93 22.22 -18.41
N LYS A 600 6.92 23.04 -18.16
CA LYS A 600 6.80 24.42 -18.58
C LYS A 600 7.93 24.91 -19.52
N ALA A 601 7.90 24.53 -20.79
CA ALA A 601 7.77 25.60 -21.76
C ALA A 601 6.47 26.27 -21.32
N THR A 602 6.49 27.53 -20.87
CA THR A 602 5.29 28.30 -20.51
C THR A 602 4.18 27.85 -21.44
N ALA A 603 3.27 26.99 -20.95
CA ALA A 603 2.37 26.27 -21.83
C ALA A 603 1.67 27.38 -22.61
N PRO A 604 1.80 27.42 -23.95
CA PRO A 604 1.32 28.56 -24.70
C PRO A 604 -0.11 28.82 -24.29
N ILE A 605 -0.40 30.06 -23.89
CA ILE A 605 -1.76 30.43 -23.49
C ILE A 605 -2.66 30.00 -24.64
N PRO A 606 -3.71 29.19 -24.39
CA PRO A 606 -4.59 28.76 -25.47
C PRO A 606 -5.17 30.00 -26.15
N ASP A 607 -5.42 29.90 -27.45
CA ASP A 607 -6.11 30.96 -28.17
C ASP A 607 -7.43 31.30 -27.43
N PRO A 608 -7.79 32.58 -27.24
CA PRO A 608 -9.00 32.95 -26.49
C PRO A 608 -10.30 32.32 -27.02
N ALA A 609 -10.35 31.93 -28.30
CA ALA A 609 -11.48 31.25 -28.90
C ALA A 609 -11.50 29.72 -28.61
N THR A 610 -10.47 29.18 -27.96
CA THR A 610 -10.39 27.75 -27.61
C THR A 610 -11.39 27.41 -26.51
N PRO A 611 -12.29 26.43 -26.73
CA PRO A 611 -13.23 25.99 -25.71
C PRO A 611 -12.51 25.37 -24.50
N ILE A 612 -12.94 25.72 -23.28
CA ILE A 612 -12.32 25.28 -22.03
C ILE A 612 -13.18 24.19 -21.39
N ALA A 613 -12.59 23.03 -21.11
CA ALA A 613 -13.21 21.96 -20.34
C ALA A 613 -12.72 22.01 -18.89
N ARG A 614 -13.65 22.25 -17.95
CA ARG A 614 -13.36 22.37 -16.52
C ARG A 614 -13.79 21.11 -15.78
N PHE A 615 -12.86 20.20 -15.61
CA PHE A 615 -12.95 19.04 -14.72
C PHE A 615 -11.53 18.71 -14.23
N ASP A 616 -11.43 17.90 -13.20
CA ASP A 616 -10.14 17.36 -12.75
C ASP A 616 -9.95 15.96 -13.36
N PRO A 617 -9.01 15.76 -14.30
CA PRO A 617 -8.71 14.44 -14.84
C PRO A 617 -8.16 13.47 -13.79
N LEU A 618 -7.70 13.97 -12.64
CA LEU A 618 -7.28 13.14 -11.51
C LEU A 618 -8.41 12.85 -10.52
N ASP A 619 -9.62 13.38 -10.75
CA ASP A 619 -10.78 13.00 -9.95
C ASP A 619 -10.95 11.48 -10.05
N PRO A 620 -10.95 10.74 -8.93
CA PRO A 620 -11.17 9.31 -8.98
C PRO A 620 -12.51 8.90 -9.61
N ALA A 621 -13.53 9.76 -9.62
CA ALA A 621 -14.76 9.58 -10.38
C ALA A 621 -14.51 9.59 -11.89
N PHE A 622 -13.69 10.53 -12.37
CA PHE A 622 -13.27 10.58 -13.77
C PHE A 622 -12.41 9.36 -14.12
N ILE A 623 -11.48 8.94 -13.27
CA ILE A 623 -10.62 7.77 -13.53
C ILE A 623 -11.44 6.47 -13.60
N ALA A 624 -12.40 6.31 -12.68
CA ALA A 624 -13.29 5.15 -12.68
C ALA A 624 -14.13 5.10 -13.98
N ASN A 625 -14.78 6.21 -14.34
CA ASN A 625 -15.58 6.32 -15.55
C ASN A 625 -15.35 7.66 -16.30
N PRO A 626 -14.37 7.73 -17.22
CA PRO A 626 -14.08 8.96 -17.95
C PRO A 626 -15.03 9.17 -19.15
N PHE A 627 -15.81 8.16 -19.51
CA PHE A 627 -16.52 8.10 -20.78
C PHE A 627 -17.71 9.05 -20.85
N ASP A 628 -18.36 9.34 -19.72
CA ASP A 628 -19.45 10.32 -19.64
C ASP A 628 -18.93 11.72 -19.95
N THR A 629 -17.76 12.06 -19.40
CA THR A 629 -17.09 13.34 -19.69
C THR A 629 -16.70 13.41 -21.17
N PHE A 630 -16.13 12.34 -21.72
CA PHE A 630 -15.78 12.31 -23.14
C PHE A 630 -17.02 12.47 -24.04
N ALA A 631 -18.12 11.78 -23.73
CA ALA A 631 -19.37 11.88 -24.48
C ALA A 631 -19.95 13.30 -24.40
N HIS A 632 -19.93 13.91 -23.22
CA HIS A 632 -20.37 15.29 -23.02
C HIS A 632 -19.54 16.29 -23.86
N LEU A 633 -18.21 16.18 -23.83
CA LEU A 633 -17.33 17.04 -24.61
C LEU A 633 -17.56 16.91 -26.12
N ARG A 634 -17.82 15.69 -26.62
CA ARG A 634 -18.18 15.47 -28.03
C ARG A 634 -19.55 16.07 -28.36
N ALA A 635 -20.55 15.93 -27.48
CA ALA A 635 -21.90 16.45 -27.68
C ALA A 635 -21.97 17.99 -27.75
N LEU A 636 -21.04 18.68 -27.09
CA LEU A 636 -20.90 20.13 -27.16
C LEU A 636 -20.33 20.64 -28.50
N GLY A 637 -19.91 19.74 -29.41
CA GLY A 637 -19.64 20.06 -30.81
C GLY A 637 -18.21 20.54 -31.13
N SER A 638 -17.35 20.77 -30.15
CA SER A 638 -15.93 21.09 -30.41
C SER A 638 -15.06 19.83 -30.49
N PRO A 639 -14.20 19.68 -31.52
CA PRO A 639 -13.28 18.55 -31.63
C PRO A 639 -12.08 18.65 -30.67
N VAL A 640 -11.79 19.87 -30.17
CA VAL A 640 -10.66 20.14 -29.28
C VAL A 640 -11.10 20.98 -28.08
N TRP A 641 -10.61 20.61 -26.90
CA TRP A 641 -10.87 21.29 -25.64
C TRP A 641 -9.57 21.59 -24.90
N TRP A 642 -9.42 22.80 -24.39
CA TRP A 642 -8.36 23.10 -23.44
C TRP A 642 -8.73 22.58 -22.06
N VAL A 643 -7.87 21.74 -21.47
CA VAL A 643 -8.05 21.22 -20.10
C VAL A 643 -7.04 21.91 -19.17
N PRO A 644 -7.45 22.90 -18.37
CA PRO A 644 -6.53 23.70 -17.56
C PRO A 644 -5.73 22.87 -16.55
N ALA A 645 -6.34 21.83 -15.98
CA ALA A 645 -5.71 20.96 -14.98
C ALA A 645 -4.44 20.25 -15.49
N GLN A 646 -4.36 20.00 -16.80
CA GLN A 646 -3.20 19.37 -17.45
C GLN A 646 -2.44 20.32 -18.37
N GLN A 647 -2.93 21.54 -18.55
CA GLN A 647 -2.39 22.51 -19.52
C GLN A 647 -2.20 21.90 -20.93
N ALA A 648 -3.22 21.18 -21.42
CA ALA A 648 -3.17 20.48 -22.69
C ALA A 648 -4.46 20.63 -23.51
N HIS A 649 -4.32 20.56 -24.83
CA HIS A 649 -5.43 20.50 -25.78
C HIS A 649 -5.86 19.05 -25.98
N TRP A 650 -7.03 18.68 -25.45
CA TRP A 650 -7.63 17.37 -25.60
C TRP A 650 -8.40 17.26 -26.91
N VAL A 651 -7.99 16.31 -27.75
CA VAL A 651 -8.64 15.99 -29.02
C VAL A 651 -9.57 14.81 -28.78
N VAL A 652 -10.88 15.05 -28.90
CA VAL A 652 -11.91 14.10 -28.43
C VAL A 652 -12.67 13.40 -29.55
N THR A 653 -12.61 13.88 -30.78
CA THR A 653 -13.25 13.25 -31.96
C THR A 653 -12.26 12.43 -32.77
N ALA A 654 -12.77 11.42 -33.47
CA ALA A 654 -11.98 10.49 -34.29
C ALA A 654 -11.35 11.15 -35.52
N SER A 655 -12.07 12.06 -36.17
CA SER A 655 -11.57 12.79 -37.33
C SER A 655 -10.38 13.69 -36.96
N ALA A 656 -10.50 14.42 -35.84
CA ALA A 656 -9.43 15.26 -35.33
C ALA A 656 -8.25 14.43 -34.81
N ALA A 657 -8.52 13.32 -34.11
CA ALA A 657 -7.49 12.38 -33.68
C ALA A 657 -6.66 11.85 -34.87
N ARG A 658 -7.31 11.42 -35.96
CA ARG A 658 -6.63 10.97 -37.18
C ARG A 658 -5.80 12.09 -37.81
N THR A 659 -6.33 13.32 -37.86
CA THR A 659 -5.61 14.48 -38.38
C THR A 659 -4.29 14.68 -37.63
N VAL A 660 -4.34 14.64 -36.30
CA VAL A 660 -3.15 14.80 -35.45
C VAL A 660 -2.17 13.63 -35.62
N LEU A 661 -2.65 12.38 -35.64
CA LEU A 661 -1.79 11.21 -35.71
C LEU A 661 -1.19 10.95 -37.10
N ASN A 662 -1.79 11.47 -38.17
CA ASN A 662 -1.29 11.34 -39.54
C ASN A 662 -0.29 12.43 -39.96
N ASP A 663 -0.13 13.48 -39.15
CA ASP A 663 0.82 14.56 -39.43
C ASP A 663 1.92 14.61 -38.36
N PRO A 664 2.93 13.70 -38.46
CA PRO A 664 4.07 13.70 -37.54
C PRO A 664 5.02 14.89 -37.76
N THR A 665 4.83 15.68 -38.82
CA THR A 665 5.66 16.85 -39.11
C THR A 665 5.22 18.05 -38.28
N THR A 666 3.91 18.26 -38.18
CA THR A 666 3.29 19.29 -37.34
C THR A 666 3.12 18.81 -35.90
N PHE A 667 2.69 17.57 -35.68
CA PHE A 667 2.45 17.01 -34.36
C PHE A 667 3.52 15.98 -34.01
N LYS A 668 4.58 16.46 -33.36
CA LYS A 668 5.75 15.65 -33.01
C LYS A 668 5.51 14.83 -31.76
N GLN A 669 6.16 13.67 -31.68
CA GLN A 669 6.22 12.87 -30.46
C GLN A 669 6.94 13.64 -29.34
N GLN A 670 7.99 14.38 -29.71
CA GLN A 670 8.78 15.17 -28.77
C GLN A 670 9.39 16.39 -29.49
N LEU A 671 9.51 17.52 -28.78
CA LEU A 671 10.22 18.69 -29.29
C LEU A 671 11.74 18.43 -29.30
N ALA A 672 12.45 18.98 -30.30
CA ALA A 672 13.81 18.57 -30.69
C ALA A 672 14.87 18.67 -29.58
N ASP A 673 14.67 19.52 -28.57
CA ASP A 673 15.62 19.84 -27.49
C ASP A 673 15.56 18.91 -26.27
N LEU A 674 14.74 17.86 -26.33
CA LEU A 674 14.52 16.94 -25.22
C LEU A 674 15.13 15.55 -25.53
N PRO A 675 16.39 15.26 -25.15
CA PRO A 675 16.88 13.88 -25.08
C PRO A 675 16.12 13.08 -23.98
N PRO A 676 16.32 11.76 -23.82
CA PRO A 676 16.93 10.81 -24.74
C PRO A 676 15.93 10.45 -25.86
N ARG A 677 16.43 10.08 -27.04
CA ARG A 677 15.61 9.63 -28.16
C ARG A 677 15.59 8.10 -28.21
N GLY A 678 14.40 7.52 -28.15
CA GLY A 678 14.10 6.10 -28.35
C GLY A 678 12.80 5.93 -29.12
N ILE A 679 12.35 4.68 -29.34
CA ILE A 679 11.21 4.37 -30.22
C ILE A 679 9.88 5.07 -29.86
N LEU A 680 9.65 5.44 -28.59
CA LEU A 680 8.45 6.18 -28.17
C LEU A 680 8.67 7.70 -28.06
N THR A 681 9.85 8.18 -28.44
CA THR A 681 10.37 9.54 -28.16
C THR A 681 11.21 10.06 -29.33
N SER A 682 10.97 9.53 -30.53
CA SER A 682 11.64 9.94 -31.76
C SER A 682 10.62 10.06 -32.88
N ASP A 683 10.97 10.85 -33.88
CA ASP A 683 10.20 11.08 -35.11
C ASP A 683 11.14 10.88 -36.32
N GLY A 684 10.55 10.82 -37.52
CA GLY A 684 11.31 10.79 -38.78
C GLY A 684 12.23 9.57 -38.93
N ASN A 685 13.41 9.78 -39.54
CA ASN A 685 14.30 8.67 -39.92
C ASN A 685 14.80 7.83 -38.74
N LEU A 686 15.02 8.44 -37.57
CA LEU A 686 15.45 7.70 -36.38
C LEU A 686 14.34 6.75 -35.90
N HIS A 687 13.09 7.22 -35.89
CA HIS A 687 11.95 6.38 -35.52
C HIS A 687 11.76 5.20 -36.48
N ILE A 688 11.90 5.45 -37.78
CA ILE A 688 11.85 4.40 -38.81
C ILE A 688 12.93 3.34 -38.56
N LEU A 689 14.18 3.76 -38.32
CA LEU A 689 15.30 2.85 -38.04
C LEU A 689 15.06 1.99 -36.77
N LEU A 690 14.60 2.61 -35.68
CA LEU A 690 14.31 1.90 -34.43
C LEU A 690 13.12 0.95 -34.60
N ARG A 691 12.08 1.37 -35.33
CA ARG A 691 10.91 0.55 -35.62
C ARG A 691 11.27 -0.65 -36.49
N ASP A 692 12.09 -0.48 -37.52
CA ASP A 692 12.55 -1.57 -38.39
C ASP A 692 13.36 -2.61 -37.61
N ALA A 693 14.21 -2.15 -36.69
CA ALA A 693 14.99 -3.03 -35.82
C ALA A 693 14.10 -3.88 -34.91
N VAL A 694 13.15 -3.26 -34.19
CA VAL A 694 12.25 -4.00 -33.30
C VAL A 694 11.28 -4.88 -34.11
N GLY A 695 10.82 -4.40 -35.27
CA GLY A 695 9.94 -5.15 -36.17
C GLY A 695 10.58 -6.42 -36.69
N ALA A 696 11.87 -6.36 -37.08
CA ALA A 696 12.63 -7.55 -37.49
C ALA A 696 12.69 -8.61 -36.38
N ALA A 697 12.92 -8.20 -35.13
CA ALA A 697 12.92 -9.11 -33.98
C ALA A 697 11.55 -9.78 -33.78
N PHE A 698 10.46 -9.03 -33.91
CA PHE A 698 9.11 -9.57 -33.78
C PHE A 698 8.83 -10.58 -34.89
N THR A 699 9.06 -10.20 -36.14
CA THR A 699 8.85 -11.07 -37.31
C THR A 699 9.60 -12.39 -37.18
N ALA A 700 10.85 -12.36 -36.72
CA ALA A 700 11.66 -13.57 -36.51
C ALA A 700 11.07 -14.52 -35.45
N GLN A 701 10.32 -14.00 -34.47
CA GLN A 701 9.75 -14.78 -33.37
C GLN A 701 8.27 -15.08 -33.50
N MET A 702 7.53 -14.46 -34.43
CA MET A 702 6.07 -14.61 -34.54
C MET A 702 5.60 -16.06 -34.60
N LYS A 703 6.32 -16.95 -35.29
CA LYS A 703 5.96 -18.38 -35.39
C LYS A 703 6.03 -19.12 -34.04
N ARG A 704 6.81 -18.63 -33.08
CA ARG A 704 6.97 -19.22 -31.74
C ARG A 704 5.97 -18.69 -30.73
N VAL A 705 5.38 -17.52 -30.98
CA VAL A 705 4.48 -16.83 -30.03
C VAL A 705 3.35 -17.74 -29.56
N GLY A 706 2.70 -18.50 -30.46
CA GLY A 706 1.63 -19.43 -30.07
C GLY A 706 2.08 -20.46 -29.03
N GLY A 707 3.25 -21.07 -29.22
CA GLY A 707 3.83 -22.02 -28.27
C GLY A 707 4.21 -21.37 -26.93
N MET A 708 4.74 -20.14 -26.97
CA MET A 708 5.06 -19.35 -25.77
C MET A 708 3.79 -19.06 -24.95
N VAL A 709 2.71 -18.66 -25.63
CA VAL A 709 1.41 -18.34 -24.99
C VAL A 709 0.81 -19.59 -24.37
N THR A 710 0.78 -20.72 -25.10
CA THR A 710 0.26 -21.98 -24.56
C THR A 710 1.05 -22.42 -23.32
N THR A 711 2.38 -22.33 -23.34
CA THR A 711 3.21 -22.66 -22.16
C THR A 711 2.88 -21.75 -20.99
N ALA A 712 2.90 -20.43 -21.19
CA ALA A 712 2.62 -19.45 -20.15
C ALA A 712 1.19 -19.57 -19.58
N ALA A 713 0.20 -19.79 -20.45
CA ALA A 713 -1.19 -20.02 -20.05
C ALA A 713 -1.32 -21.29 -19.21
N ARG A 714 -0.70 -22.40 -19.61
CA ARG A 714 -0.74 -23.65 -18.83
C ARG A 714 0.00 -23.52 -17.50
N ASP A 715 1.12 -22.79 -17.45
CA ASP A 715 1.83 -22.47 -16.21
C ASP A 715 1.00 -21.60 -15.27
N ALA A 716 0.25 -20.64 -15.82
CA ALA A 716 -0.71 -19.85 -15.06
C ALA A 716 -1.85 -20.72 -14.53
N LEU A 717 -2.47 -21.54 -15.39
CA LEU A 717 -3.55 -22.45 -15.02
C LEU A 717 -3.13 -23.48 -13.96
N ARG A 718 -1.93 -24.06 -14.08
CA ARG A 718 -1.35 -24.94 -13.05
C ARG A 718 -1.19 -24.24 -11.72
N GLY A 719 -0.71 -22.99 -11.73
CA GLY A 719 -0.58 -22.17 -10.53
C GLY A 719 -1.93 -21.80 -9.89
N ILE A 720 -2.99 -21.64 -10.70
CA ILE A 720 -4.36 -21.45 -10.21
C ILE A 720 -4.92 -22.78 -9.65
N GLY A 721 -4.52 -23.93 -10.20
CA GLY A 721 -4.89 -25.25 -9.69
C GLY A 721 -6.41 -25.46 -9.66
N ASN A 722 -6.94 -25.88 -8.52
CA ASN A 722 -8.37 -26.12 -8.28
C ASN A 722 -9.05 -25.00 -7.47
N LEU A 723 -8.47 -23.80 -7.42
CA LEU A 723 -9.04 -22.70 -6.66
C LEU A 723 -10.48 -22.39 -7.16
N PRO A 724 -11.50 -22.46 -6.28
CA PRO A 724 -12.88 -22.18 -6.68
C PRO A 724 -13.09 -20.70 -6.98
N ARG A 725 -12.30 -19.82 -6.35
CA ARG A 725 -12.28 -18.38 -6.58
C ARG A 725 -10.85 -17.88 -6.62
N PHE A 726 -10.55 -16.97 -7.53
CA PHE A 726 -9.20 -16.41 -7.70
C PHE A 726 -9.26 -15.03 -8.37
N ASP A 727 -8.17 -14.28 -8.33
CA ASP A 727 -8.06 -13.02 -9.06
C ASP A 727 -7.36 -13.26 -10.40
N ALA A 728 -8.08 -13.03 -11.50
CA ALA A 728 -7.59 -13.28 -12.85
C ALA A 728 -6.53 -12.27 -13.32
N VAL A 729 -6.38 -11.11 -12.67
CA VAL A 729 -5.34 -10.13 -13.04
C VAL A 729 -3.94 -10.65 -12.69
N PRO A 730 -3.57 -10.85 -11.40
CA PRO A 730 -2.22 -11.26 -11.03
C PRO A 730 -1.92 -12.72 -11.38
N LEU A 731 -2.92 -13.62 -11.30
CA LEU A 731 -2.68 -15.06 -11.46
C LEU A 731 -2.74 -15.54 -12.90
N TYR A 732 -3.39 -14.79 -13.79
CA TYR A 732 -3.52 -15.15 -15.20
C TYR A 732 -3.02 -14.05 -16.12
N SER A 733 -3.71 -12.91 -16.16
CA SER A 733 -3.48 -11.87 -17.17
C SER A 733 -2.06 -11.33 -17.16
N LYS A 734 -1.57 -10.93 -15.98
CA LYS A 734 -0.20 -10.45 -15.77
C LYS A 734 0.82 -11.56 -16.02
N LYS A 735 0.60 -12.75 -15.44
CA LYS A 735 1.53 -13.87 -15.53
C LYS A 735 1.77 -14.31 -16.99
N VAL A 736 0.70 -14.52 -17.76
CA VAL A 736 0.80 -14.95 -19.16
C VAL A 736 1.51 -13.90 -20.01
N ALA A 737 1.06 -12.65 -19.95
CA ALA A 737 1.63 -11.59 -20.78
C ALA A 737 3.11 -11.32 -20.47
N ARG A 738 3.50 -11.32 -19.17
CA ARG A 738 4.89 -11.05 -18.77
C ARG A 738 5.82 -12.21 -19.13
N GLN A 739 5.39 -13.45 -18.96
CA GLN A 739 6.20 -14.61 -19.37
C GLN A 739 6.46 -14.60 -20.87
N VAL A 740 5.42 -14.40 -21.69
CA VAL A 740 5.57 -14.31 -23.16
C VAL A 740 6.45 -13.10 -23.55
N PHE A 741 6.26 -11.94 -22.91
CA PHE A 741 7.10 -10.77 -23.17
C PHE A 741 8.58 -11.06 -22.90
N TRP A 742 8.90 -11.64 -21.73
CA TRP A 742 10.29 -11.89 -21.37
C TRP A 742 10.94 -12.93 -22.27
N GLU A 743 10.22 -13.98 -22.69
CA GLU A 743 10.70 -14.96 -23.67
C GLU A 743 11.00 -14.33 -25.06
N LEU A 744 10.21 -13.33 -25.48
CA LEU A 744 10.48 -12.55 -26.69
C LEU A 744 11.64 -11.56 -26.51
N PHE A 745 11.76 -10.99 -25.32
CA PHE A 745 12.70 -9.92 -25.01
C PHE A 745 14.13 -10.42 -24.84
N CYS A 746 14.31 -11.53 -24.10
CA CYS A 746 15.61 -12.14 -23.81
C CYS A 746 15.48 -13.64 -23.48
N HIS A 747 16.53 -14.43 -23.71
CA HIS A 747 16.53 -15.83 -23.27
C HIS A 747 16.81 -15.94 -21.76
N ALA A 748 16.41 -17.06 -21.16
CA ALA A 748 16.85 -17.44 -19.82
C ALA A 748 18.40 -17.44 -19.78
N GLY A 749 18.98 -16.84 -18.72
CA GLY A 749 20.44 -16.68 -18.58
C GLY A 749 21.02 -15.37 -19.13
N ALA A 750 20.18 -14.42 -19.58
CA ALA A 750 20.62 -13.07 -19.93
C ALA A 750 21.13 -12.24 -18.74
N GLY A 751 21.04 -12.76 -17.51
CA GLY A 751 21.46 -12.06 -16.28
C GLY A 751 20.49 -10.96 -15.84
N LEU A 752 19.25 -10.98 -16.35
CA LEU A 752 18.20 -10.04 -15.97
C LEU A 752 17.33 -10.61 -14.85
N ASP A 753 17.14 -9.83 -13.79
CA ASP A 753 16.05 -10.05 -12.84
C ASP A 753 14.75 -9.50 -13.43
N THR A 754 14.00 -10.37 -14.11
CA THR A 754 12.75 -10.02 -14.80
C THR A 754 11.64 -9.63 -13.83
N VAL A 755 11.66 -10.15 -12.60
CA VAL A 755 10.70 -9.81 -11.55
C VAL A 755 10.95 -8.39 -11.03
N ALA A 756 12.22 -8.04 -10.76
CA ALA A 756 12.58 -6.68 -10.41
C ALA A 756 12.28 -5.69 -11.55
N CYS A 757 12.57 -6.08 -12.80
CA CYS A 757 12.24 -5.26 -13.97
C CYS A 757 10.73 -4.98 -14.07
N ASP A 758 9.88 -5.97 -13.81
CA ASP A 758 8.42 -5.81 -13.80
C ASP A 758 7.95 -4.88 -12.67
N ALA A 759 8.53 -5.00 -11.47
CA ALA A 759 8.21 -4.14 -10.34
C ALA A 759 8.58 -2.67 -10.62
N HIS A 760 9.75 -2.44 -11.22
CA HIS A 760 10.19 -1.12 -11.64
C HIS A 760 9.32 -0.56 -12.76
N ALA A 761 9.05 -1.34 -13.80
CA ALA A 761 8.17 -0.94 -14.90
C ALA A 761 6.76 -0.56 -14.41
N HIS A 762 6.19 -1.34 -13.49
CA HIS A 762 4.90 -1.05 -12.88
C HIS A 762 4.90 0.27 -12.09
N THR A 763 5.95 0.51 -11.30
CA THR A 763 6.12 1.78 -10.56
C THR A 763 6.19 2.99 -11.49
N ILE A 764 6.88 2.85 -12.63
CA ILE A 764 6.99 3.89 -13.65
C ILE A 764 5.63 4.17 -14.30
N MET A 765 4.89 3.11 -14.68
CA MET A 765 3.58 3.22 -15.32
C MET A 765 2.53 3.87 -14.41
N LEU A 766 2.49 3.52 -13.12
CA LEU A 766 1.55 4.11 -12.15
C LEU A 766 1.75 5.63 -12.01
N ASN A 767 3.00 6.06 -11.98
CA ASN A 767 3.39 7.46 -11.78
C ASN A 767 3.60 8.22 -13.10
N PHE A 768 3.25 7.62 -14.24
CA PHE A 768 3.46 8.22 -15.55
C PHE A 768 2.67 9.52 -15.69
N SER A 769 3.38 10.63 -15.93
CA SER A 769 2.81 11.94 -16.26
C SER A 769 1.74 12.46 -15.28
N GLN A 770 1.91 12.18 -13.98
CA GLN A 770 1.07 12.72 -12.91
C GLN A 770 1.40 14.22 -12.69
N PRO A 771 0.42 15.13 -12.60
CA PRO A 771 0.66 16.54 -12.34
C PRO A 771 1.31 16.77 -10.96
N GLU A 772 2.01 17.89 -10.79
CA GLU A 772 2.85 18.26 -9.63
C GLU A 772 2.13 18.19 -8.27
N GLY A 773 0.79 18.07 -8.24
CA GLY A 773 -0.04 18.00 -7.04
C GLY A 773 0.01 16.68 -6.24
N ARG A 774 0.55 15.57 -6.79
CA ARG A 774 0.69 14.29 -6.06
C ARG A 774 1.96 14.16 -5.19
N GLY A 775 2.70 15.25 -4.99
CA GLY A 775 3.83 15.33 -4.07
C GLY A 775 5.12 14.71 -4.61
N ALA A 776 6.26 15.28 -4.21
CA ALA A 776 7.60 14.91 -4.68
C ALA A 776 7.95 13.41 -4.52
N SER A 777 7.29 12.69 -3.61
CA SER A 777 7.55 11.27 -3.32
C SER A 777 7.21 10.32 -4.47
N SER A 778 6.08 10.52 -5.15
CA SER A 778 5.64 9.70 -6.30
C SER A 778 6.60 9.84 -7.49
N GLN A 779 7.09 11.06 -7.71
CA GLN A 779 8.05 11.38 -8.76
C GLN A 779 9.45 10.83 -8.46
N ILE A 780 9.90 10.89 -7.19
CA ILE A 780 11.16 10.28 -6.74
C ILE A 780 11.13 8.76 -6.93
N ALA A 781 10.02 8.10 -6.57
CA ALA A 781 9.85 6.66 -6.74
C ALA A 781 9.93 6.22 -8.22
N SER A 782 9.29 6.98 -9.12
CA SER A 782 9.36 6.74 -10.58
C SER A 782 10.78 6.92 -11.14
N ALA A 783 11.50 7.95 -10.67
CA ALA A 783 12.88 8.21 -11.07
C ALA A 783 13.84 7.10 -10.59
N ASP A 784 13.74 6.68 -9.33
CA ASP A 784 14.53 5.58 -8.78
C ASP A 784 14.25 4.26 -9.51
N ALA A 785 12.97 3.94 -9.77
CA ALA A 785 12.59 2.77 -10.56
C ALA A 785 13.16 2.81 -11.99
N SER A 786 13.14 3.97 -12.64
CA SER A 786 13.71 4.17 -13.98
C SER A 786 15.22 3.91 -14.01
N LEU A 787 15.96 4.35 -12.99
CA LEU A 787 17.40 4.13 -12.87
C LEU A 787 17.73 2.65 -12.66
N LYS A 788 17.00 1.99 -11.76
CA LYS A 788 17.19 0.56 -11.48
C LYS A 788 16.89 -0.30 -12.71
N LEU A 789 15.82 0.01 -13.43
CA LEU A 789 15.48 -0.64 -14.69
C LEU A 789 16.55 -0.39 -15.77
N ALA A 790 17.01 0.85 -15.93
CA ALA A 790 18.06 1.18 -16.90
C ALA A 790 19.38 0.45 -16.59
N ARG A 791 19.74 0.29 -15.32
CA ARG A 791 20.93 -0.46 -14.91
C ARG A 791 20.85 -1.94 -15.31
N GLN A 792 19.72 -2.59 -15.02
CA GLN A 792 19.49 -4.00 -15.38
C GLN A 792 19.58 -4.20 -16.90
N LEU A 793 18.90 -3.35 -17.67
CA LEU A 793 18.90 -3.41 -19.13
C LEU A 793 20.26 -3.06 -19.73
N GLY A 794 21.00 -2.13 -19.14
CA GLY A 794 22.35 -1.77 -19.57
C GLY A 794 23.34 -2.92 -19.46
N LEU A 795 23.29 -3.68 -18.36
CA LEU A 795 24.12 -4.87 -18.18
C LEU A 795 23.77 -5.97 -19.21
N ALA A 796 22.48 -6.22 -19.41
CA ALA A 796 22.01 -7.19 -20.39
C ALA A 796 22.40 -6.81 -21.82
N LEU A 797 22.33 -5.51 -22.16
CA LEU A 797 22.76 -4.98 -23.45
C LEU A 797 24.26 -5.14 -23.65
N ALA A 798 25.08 -4.86 -22.63
CA ALA A 798 26.53 -5.05 -22.70
C ALA A 798 26.88 -6.52 -23.02
N LYS A 799 26.24 -7.47 -22.33
CA LYS A 799 26.39 -8.91 -22.59
C LYS A 799 25.97 -9.27 -24.02
N ALA A 800 24.81 -8.79 -24.47
CA ALA A 800 24.32 -9.06 -25.82
C ALA A 800 25.22 -8.48 -26.93
N LEU A 801 25.86 -7.32 -26.69
CA LEU A 801 26.82 -6.72 -27.61
C LEU A 801 28.09 -7.57 -27.75
N LEU A 802 28.60 -8.08 -26.64
CA LEU A 802 29.77 -8.98 -26.60
C LEU A 802 29.49 -10.31 -27.30
N GLU A 803 28.30 -10.89 -27.09
CA GLU A 803 27.86 -12.11 -27.79
C GLU A 803 27.73 -11.87 -29.29
N SER A 804 27.12 -10.75 -29.70
CA SER A 804 26.97 -10.38 -31.11
C SER A 804 28.32 -10.13 -31.81
N TYR A 805 29.34 -9.72 -31.05
CA TYR A 805 30.71 -9.56 -31.56
C TYR A 805 31.42 -10.91 -31.70
N SER A 806 31.35 -11.77 -30.69
CA SER A 806 32.02 -13.07 -30.70
C SER A 806 31.36 -14.08 -31.66
N GLN A 807 30.09 -13.90 -32.00
CA GLN A 807 29.33 -14.79 -32.88
C GLN A 807 28.54 -14.00 -33.95
N PRO A 808 29.22 -13.34 -34.90
CA PRO A 808 28.57 -12.43 -35.86
C PRO A 808 27.56 -13.11 -36.81
N ASN A 809 27.66 -14.43 -36.98
CA ASN A 809 26.75 -15.23 -37.81
C ASN A 809 25.60 -15.89 -37.03
N ALA A 810 25.53 -15.73 -35.71
CA ALA A 810 24.44 -16.28 -34.91
C ALA A 810 23.18 -15.43 -35.13
N GLN A 811 22.09 -16.07 -35.59
CA GLN A 811 20.84 -15.35 -35.80
C GLN A 811 20.30 -14.76 -34.49
N PRO A 812 20.09 -13.43 -34.40
CA PRO A 812 19.48 -12.81 -33.24
C PRO A 812 18.02 -13.30 -33.11
N ARG A 813 17.72 -14.00 -32.02
CA ARG A 813 16.40 -14.59 -31.74
C ARG A 813 15.56 -13.79 -30.73
N THR A 814 16.04 -12.65 -30.23
CA THR A 814 15.32 -11.85 -29.23
C THR A 814 15.46 -10.36 -29.54
N ILE A 815 14.53 -9.57 -29.00
CA ILE A 815 14.54 -8.10 -29.10
C ILE A 815 15.89 -7.53 -28.65
N LEU A 816 16.41 -8.00 -27.51
CA LEU A 816 17.69 -7.56 -26.96
C LEU A 816 18.85 -7.80 -27.94
N ARG A 817 18.93 -8.98 -28.55
CA ARG A 817 20.02 -9.33 -29.48
C ARG A 817 19.91 -8.62 -30.82
N GLU A 818 18.70 -8.45 -31.35
CA GLU A 818 18.48 -7.72 -32.60
C GLU A 818 18.91 -6.26 -32.48
N LEU A 819 18.52 -5.62 -31.37
CA LEU A 819 18.92 -4.24 -31.09
C LEU A 819 20.43 -4.14 -30.82
N ALA A 820 21.01 -5.08 -30.07
CA ALA A 820 22.46 -5.14 -29.85
C ALA A 820 23.24 -5.26 -31.18
N ALA A 821 22.80 -6.13 -32.10
CA ALA A 821 23.46 -6.33 -33.40
C ALA A 821 23.48 -5.07 -34.27
N ARG A 822 22.50 -4.17 -34.12
CA ARG A 822 22.39 -2.89 -34.86
C ARG A 822 23.02 -1.71 -34.15
N THR A 823 23.47 -1.90 -32.92
CA THR A 823 24.09 -0.86 -32.09
C THR A 823 25.56 -0.74 -32.46
N LYS A 824 26.00 0.50 -32.74
CA LYS A 824 27.40 0.86 -32.95
C LYS A 824 28.23 0.38 -31.76
N SER A 825 29.20 -0.46 -32.07
CA SER A 825 30.14 -0.94 -31.06
C SER A 825 31.19 0.12 -30.80
N PRO A 826 31.69 0.25 -29.56
CA PRO A 826 32.94 0.96 -29.30
C PRO A 826 34.18 0.15 -29.72
N PHE A 827 34.04 -1.12 -30.15
CA PHE A 827 35.15 -1.95 -30.64
C PHE A 827 35.48 -1.66 -32.13
N PRO A 828 36.76 -1.54 -32.52
CA PRO A 828 37.19 -1.40 -33.93
C PRO A 828 36.79 -2.61 -34.80
N ASP A 829 36.68 -2.42 -36.11
CA ASP A 829 36.43 -3.45 -37.15
C ASP A 829 35.04 -4.14 -37.20
N CYS A 830 34.03 -3.59 -36.53
CA CYS A 830 32.65 -4.04 -36.74
C CYS A 830 32.03 -3.38 -38.00
N GLY A 831 31.80 -4.15 -39.06
CA GLY A 831 31.38 -3.68 -40.39
C GLY A 831 30.23 -2.66 -40.48
N SER A 832 30.07 -2.09 -41.68
CA SER A 832 29.35 -0.85 -42.02
C SER A 832 27.83 -0.76 -41.78
N THR A 833 27.19 -1.74 -41.13
CA THR A 833 25.72 -1.83 -41.01
C THR A 833 25.14 -1.44 -39.63
N ARG A 834 25.99 -1.11 -38.64
CA ARG A 834 25.56 -0.69 -37.29
C ARG A 834 25.23 0.82 -37.24
N THR A 835 23.95 1.16 -37.09
CA THR A 835 23.46 2.55 -37.22
C THR A 835 22.98 3.19 -35.92
N LEU A 836 22.61 2.41 -34.89
CA LEU A 836 22.06 2.91 -33.63
C LEU A 836 23.14 3.24 -32.61
N SER A 837 22.99 4.31 -31.83
CA SER A 837 23.84 4.56 -30.66
C SER A 837 23.43 3.69 -29.46
N LEU A 838 24.37 3.47 -28.54
CA LEU A 838 24.11 2.74 -27.29
C LEU A 838 22.95 3.36 -26.48
N LYS A 839 22.87 4.69 -26.47
CA LYS A 839 21.84 5.44 -25.75
C LYS A 839 20.45 5.23 -26.38
N GLU A 840 20.33 5.28 -27.70
CA GLU A 840 19.07 5.03 -28.41
C GLU A 840 18.58 3.60 -28.17
N THR A 841 19.50 2.63 -28.18
CA THR A 841 19.18 1.23 -27.89
C THR A 841 18.69 1.03 -26.47
N LEU A 842 19.41 1.55 -25.47
CA LEU A 842 19.03 1.38 -24.06
C LEU A 842 17.67 2.02 -23.75
N VAL A 843 17.42 3.22 -24.27
CA VAL A 843 16.14 3.93 -24.08
C VAL A 843 15.01 3.17 -24.77
N THR A 844 15.26 2.62 -25.96
CA THR A 844 14.31 1.78 -26.68
C THR A 844 13.98 0.51 -25.91
N LEU A 845 14.98 -0.18 -25.35
CA LEU A 845 14.76 -1.37 -24.51
C LEU A 845 13.88 -1.04 -23.29
N LEU A 846 14.18 0.05 -22.59
CA LEU A 846 13.39 0.51 -21.44
C LEU A 846 11.93 0.78 -21.85
N GLN A 847 11.74 1.49 -22.97
CA GLN A 847 10.41 1.80 -23.50
C GLN A 847 9.63 0.55 -23.92
N LEU A 848 10.29 -0.47 -24.46
CA LEU A 848 9.66 -1.73 -24.82
C LEU A 848 9.22 -2.53 -23.59
N VAL A 849 9.98 -2.50 -22.49
CA VAL A 849 9.56 -3.12 -21.21
C VAL A 849 8.28 -2.47 -20.67
N LEU A 850 8.22 -1.14 -20.71
CA LEU A 850 7.03 -0.37 -20.31
C LEU A 850 5.85 -0.66 -21.23
N ALA A 851 6.05 -0.59 -22.56
CA ALA A 851 5.01 -0.88 -23.54
C ALA A 851 4.47 -2.31 -23.42
N GLY A 852 5.34 -3.28 -23.10
CA GLY A 852 4.97 -4.68 -22.87
C GLY A 852 3.98 -4.90 -21.72
N MET A 853 3.85 -3.95 -20.78
CA MET A 853 2.84 -4.00 -19.72
C MET A 853 1.41 -3.93 -20.29
N SER A 854 1.20 -3.13 -21.33
CA SER A 854 -0.13 -2.89 -21.91
C SER A 854 -0.85 -4.14 -22.43
N THR A 855 -0.11 -5.21 -22.72
CA THR A 855 -0.70 -6.51 -23.12
C THR A 855 -1.53 -7.12 -22.01
N HIS A 856 -1.09 -7.07 -20.75
CA HIS A 856 -1.91 -7.61 -19.65
C HIS A 856 -3.08 -6.69 -19.30
N PHE A 857 -2.94 -5.37 -19.51
CA PHE A 857 -4.05 -4.43 -19.34
C PHE A 857 -5.21 -4.80 -20.28
N LEU A 858 -4.89 -5.13 -21.54
CA LEU A 858 -5.91 -5.60 -22.48
C LEU A 858 -6.48 -6.95 -22.07
N LEU A 859 -5.64 -7.92 -21.73
CA LEU A 859 -6.10 -9.26 -21.38
C LEU A 859 -7.07 -9.23 -20.18
N GLY A 860 -6.75 -8.43 -19.15
CA GLY A 860 -7.62 -8.25 -17.98
C GLY A 860 -8.93 -7.52 -18.32
N SER A 861 -8.88 -6.40 -19.02
CA SER A 861 -10.08 -5.63 -19.40
C SER A 861 -10.98 -6.39 -20.38
N ALA A 862 -10.41 -7.11 -21.34
CA ALA A 862 -11.14 -7.99 -22.26
C ALA A 862 -11.85 -9.11 -21.48
N LEU A 863 -11.16 -9.78 -20.55
CA LEU A 863 -11.77 -10.80 -19.71
C LEU A 863 -12.91 -10.24 -18.86
N LYS A 864 -12.73 -9.05 -18.26
CA LYS A 864 -13.80 -8.35 -17.53
C LYS A 864 -15.02 -8.11 -18.41
N ASN A 865 -14.82 -7.63 -19.65
CA ASN A 865 -15.91 -7.33 -20.56
C ASN A 865 -16.62 -8.60 -21.06
N LEU A 866 -15.89 -9.67 -21.31
CA LEU A 866 -16.45 -10.98 -21.70
C LEU A 866 -17.23 -11.67 -20.57
N LEU A 867 -16.83 -11.47 -19.31
CA LEU A 867 -17.51 -12.02 -18.14
C LEU A 867 -18.68 -11.15 -17.65
N SER A 868 -18.82 -9.94 -18.19
CA SER A 868 -19.94 -9.03 -17.88
C SER A 868 -21.17 -9.38 -18.72
N PRO A 869 -22.39 -9.16 -18.21
CA PRO A 869 -23.61 -9.38 -18.98
C PRO A 869 -23.66 -8.52 -20.25
N ASP A 870 -24.28 -9.03 -21.32
CA ASP A 870 -24.49 -8.28 -22.55
C ASP A 870 -25.38 -7.04 -22.29
N PRO A 871 -25.02 -5.84 -22.77
CA PRO A 871 -25.78 -4.63 -22.48
C PRO A 871 -27.13 -4.56 -23.21
N ARG A 872 -27.37 -5.38 -24.24
CA ARG A 872 -28.61 -5.35 -25.01
C ARG A 872 -29.77 -5.91 -24.16
N PRO A 873 -30.91 -5.19 -24.01
CA PRO A 873 -31.99 -5.60 -23.11
C PRO A 873 -32.52 -7.03 -23.34
N VAL A 874 -32.58 -7.48 -24.60
CA VAL A 874 -33.05 -8.83 -24.99
C VAL A 874 -32.01 -9.93 -24.69
N LEU A 875 -30.73 -9.56 -24.56
CA LEU A 875 -29.62 -10.48 -24.37
C LEU A 875 -28.93 -10.31 -23.02
N ASN A 876 -29.46 -9.50 -22.10
CA ASN A 876 -28.81 -9.17 -20.82
C ASN A 876 -28.58 -10.38 -19.88
N ALA A 877 -29.25 -11.50 -20.12
CA ALA A 877 -29.00 -12.77 -19.44
C ALA A 877 -27.81 -13.55 -20.04
N LEU A 878 -27.38 -13.18 -21.25
CA LEU A 878 -26.23 -13.76 -21.94
C LEU A 878 -24.93 -13.16 -21.35
N ILE A 879 -24.02 -14.04 -20.97
CA ILE A 879 -22.64 -13.68 -20.65
C ILE A 879 -21.79 -14.10 -21.85
N PRO A 880 -21.09 -13.17 -22.54
CA PRO A 880 -20.29 -13.47 -23.73
C PRO A 880 -19.30 -14.62 -23.55
N TRP A 881 -18.69 -14.76 -22.36
CA TRP A 881 -17.80 -15.87 -22.02
C TRP A 881 -18.48 -17.24 -22.22
N HIS A 882 -19.69 -17.42 -21.70
CA HIS A 882 -20.42 -18.69 -21.88
C HIS A 882 -20.89 -18.89 -23.32
N ALA A 883 -21.18 -17.81 -24.05
CA ALA A 883 -21.52 -17.88 -25.47
C ALA A 883 -20.31 -18.37 -26.30
N LEU A 884 -19.12 -17.83 -26.02
CA LEU A 884 -17.87 -18.27 -26.63
C LEU A 884 -17.52 -19.71 -26.23
N ALA A 885 -17.76 -20.11 -24.97
CA ALA A 885 -17.56 -21.49 -24.52
C ALA A 885 -18.51 -22.46 -25.25
N ALA A 886 -19.77 -22.06 -25.45
CA ALA A 886 -20.74 -22.84 -26.22
C ALA A 886 -20.34 -22.93 -27.70
N LEU A 887 -19.89 -21.82 -28.29
CA LEU A 887 -19.37 -21.77 -29.65
C LEU A 887 -18.15 -22.68 -29.80
N GLN A 888 -17.20 -22.65 -28.85
CA GLN A 888 -16.03 -23.52 -28.88
C GLN A 888 -16.42 -25.01 -28.89
N ARG A 889 -17.47 -25.39 -28.17
CA ARG A 889 -17.96 -26.78 -28.14
C ARG A 889 -18.68 -27.19 -29.43
N ALA A 890 -19.52 -26.32 -29.97
CA ALA A 890 -20.35 -26.63 -31.14
C ALA A 890 -19.63 -26.43 -32.47
N HIS A 891 -18.83 -25.36 -32.57
CA HIS A 891 -18.19 -24.87 -33.79
C HIS A 891 -16.79 -24.29 -33.46
N PRO A 892 -15.83 -25.13 -33.02
CA PRO A 892 -14.49 -24.67 -32.61
C PRO A 892 -13.73 -23.88 -33.70
N GLN A 893 -14.01 -24.14 -34.97
CA GLN A 893 -13.43 -23.42 -36.11
C GLN A 893 -13.85 -21.95 -36.20
N ASP A 894 -14.99 -21.58 -35.59
CA ASP A 894 -15.54 -20.22 -35.63
C ASP A 894 -15.09 -19.38 -34.41
N LEU A 895 -14.53 -20.02 -33.37
CA LEU A 895 -14.06 -19.35 -32.15
C LEU A 895 -13.00 -18.25 -32.43
N PRO A 896 -11.98 -18.46 -33.29
CA PRO A 896 -11.00 -17.42 -33.57
C PRO A 896 -11.63 -16.13 -34.11
N ALA A 897 -12.53 -16.25 -35.10
CA ALA A 897 -13.22 -15.10 -35.68
C ALA A 897 -14.11 -14.38 -34.64
N ALA A 898 -14.77 -15.13 -33.77
CA ALA A 898 -15.58 -14.55 -32.69
C ALA A 898 -14.73 -13.82 -31.63
N LEU A 899 -13.57 -14.38 -31.26
CA LEU A 899 -12.63 -13.73 -30.34
C LEU A 899 -12.02 -12.47 -30.96
N ASP A 900 -11.75 -12.46 -32.27
CA ASP A 900 -11.23 -11.28 -32.96
C ASP A 900 -12.22 -10.10 -32.88
N LEU A 901 -13.51 -10.35 -33.16
CA LEU A 901 -14.57 -9.35 -33.00
C LEU A 901 -14.67 -8.85 -31.56
N ALA A 902 -14.67 -9.77 -30.59
CA ALA A 902 -14.77 -9.42 -29.18
C ALA A 902 -13.56 -8.59 -28.69
N LEU A 903 -12.37 -8.88 -29.22
CA LEU A 903 -11.15 -8.17 -28.86
C LEU A 903 -11.02 -6.83 -29.57
N ASP A 904 -11.50 -6.69 -30.81
CA ASP A 904 -11.64 -5.40 -31.47
C ASP A 904 -12.55 -4.48 -30.64
N GLU A 905 -13.67 -5.02 -30.14
CA GLU A 905 -14.59 -4.29 -29.28
C GLU A 905 -13.98 -4.00 -27.88
N ALA A 906 -13.27 -4.95 -27.27
CA ALA A 906 -12.65 -4.76 -25.97
C ALA A 906 -11.61 -3.63 -26.02
N ARG A 907 -10.79 -3.60 -27.09
CA ARG A 907 -9.84 -2.51 -27.36
C ARG A 907 -10.53 -1.18 -27.59
N ARG A 908 -11.73 -1.16 -28.17
CA ARG A 908 -12.51 0.06 -28.38
C ARG A 908 -13.06 0.61 -27.07
N ILE A 909 -13.66 -0.25 -26.25
CA ILE A 909 -14.31 0.10 -25.00
C ILE A 909 -13.27 0.42 -23.91
N ASP A 910 -12.35 -0.47 -23.60
CA ASP A 910 -11.36 -0.25 -22.54
C ASP A 910 -9.93 -0.32 -23.12
N PRO A 911 -9.49 0.72 -23.85
CA PRO A 911 -8.16 0.72 -24.44
C PRO A 911 -7.07 0.79 -23.35
N PRO A 912 -6.02 -0.05 -23.41
CA PRO A 912 -4.89 0.02 -22.48
C PRO A 912 -4.22 1.38 -22.42
N VAL A 913 -4.18 2.09 -23.55
CA VAL A 913 -3.66 3.45 -23.69
C VAL A 913 -4.85 4.35 -24.04
N THR A 914 -5.22 5.22 -23.11
CA THR A 914 -6.39 6.11 -23.23
C THR A 914 -6.04 7.45 -23.86
N ILE A 915 -4.82 7.94 -23.64
CA ILE A 915 -4.31 9.23 -24.14
C ILE A 915 -2.98 9.01 -24.87
N ILE A 916 -2.90 9.54 -26.09
CA ILE A 916 -1.69 9.59 -26.91
C ILE A 916 -1.23 11.04 -27.00
N GLN A 917 -0.09 11.35 -26.39
CA GLN A 917 0.44 12.71 -26.32
C GLN A 917 1.24 13.09 -27.58
N ARG A 918 1.09 14.33 -28.02
CA ARG A 918 1.86 15.00 -29.08
C ARG A 918 2.18 16.44 -28.66
N TYR A 919 3.09 17.06 -29.40
CA TYR A 919 3.40 18.49 -29.31
C TYR A 919 3.23 19.14 -30.68
N ALA A 920 2.56 20.29 -30.73
CA ALA A 920 2.49 21.10 -31.94
C ALA A 920 3.84 21.78 -32.19
N ALA A 921 4.57 21.42 -33.26
CA ALA A 921 5.86 21.99 -33.60
C ALA A 921 5.74 23.42 -34.16
N THR A 922 4.61 23.74 -34.78
CA THR A 922 4.26 25.03 -35.37
C THR A 922 2.82 25.38 -35.00
N GLN A 923 2.46 26.67 -35.07
CA GLN A 923 1.07 27.07 -34.88
C GLN A 923 0.22 26.45 -35.99
N THR A 924 -0.87 25.80 -35.63
CA THR A 924 -1.75 25.08 -36.56
C THR A 924 -3.21 25.18 -36.15
N ARG A 925 -4.11 24.53 -36.90
CA ARG A 925 -5.53 24.43 -36.56
C ARG A 925 -5.99 22.99 -36.56
N ILE A 926 -6.81 22.63 -35.56
CA ILE A 926 -7.52 21.35 -35.50
C ILE A 926 -9.01 21.65 -35.42
N GLY A 927 -9.76 21.31 -36.48
CA GLY A 927 -11.21 21.51 -36.49
C GLY A 927 -11.64 22.96 -36.18
N GLY A 928 -10.92 23.94 -36.73
CA GLY A 928 -11.17 25.37 -36.53
C GLY A 928 -10.45 26.00 -35.33
N VAL A 929 -10.09 25.20 -34.31
CA VAL A 929 -9.39 25.66 -33.10
C VAL A 929 -7.91 25.91 -33.38
N VAL A 930 -7.39 27.08 -33.01
CA VAL A 930 -5.97 27.42 -33.13
C VAL A 930 -5.18 26.71 -32.03
N ILE A 931 -4.15 25.98 -32.44
CA ILE A 931 -3.20 25.33 -31.54
C ILE A 931 -1.87 26.07 -31.66
N PRO A 932 -1.41 26.77 -30.61
CA PRO A 932 -0.12 27.46 -30.64
C PRO A 932 1.07 26.50 -30.79
N ALA A 933 2.19 27.01 -31.33
CA ALA A 933 3.45 26.26 -31.36
C ALA A 933 3.94 25.96 -29.93
N GLY A 934 4.43 24.75 -29.70
CA GLY A 934 4.89 24.26 -28.41
C GLY A 934 3.80 23.67 -27.52
N SER A 935 2.51 23.76 -27.90
CA SER A 935 1.40 23.24 -27.08
C SER A 935 1.37 21.72 -27.01
N SER A 936 1.06 21.20 -25.82
CA SER A 936 0.68 19.80 -25.61
C SER A 936 -0.68 19.50 -26.23
N VAL A 937 -0.73 18.45 -27.04
CA VAL A 937 -1.94 17.96 -27.73
C VAL A 937 -2.17 16.51 -27.32
N PHE A 938 -3.25 16.24 -26.60
CA PHE A 938 -3.60 14.93 -26.08
C PHE A 938 -4.68 14.32 -26.95
N VAL A 939 -4.32 13.33 -27.75
CA VAL A 939 -5.29 12.54 -28.52
C VAL A 939 -5.95 11.54 -27.56
N VAL A 940 -7.21 11.78 -27.23
CA VAL A 940 -7.97 10.95 -26.30
C VAL A 940 -8.54 9.75 -27.06
N ALA A 941 -7.71 8.72 -27.28
CA ALA A 941 -8.08 7.51 -28.01
C ALA A 941 -9.35 6.85 -27.44
N ALA A 942 -9.49 6.85 -26.11
CA ALA A 942 -10.67 6.35 -25.41
C ALA A 942 -11.98 7.06 -25.78
N SER A 943 -11.90 8.36 -26.10
CA SER A 943 -13.02 9.17 -26.61
C SER A 943 -13.26 8.91 -28.10
N ALA A 944 -12.19 8.97 -28.90
CA ALA A 944 -12.26 8.78 -30.35
C ALA A 944 -12.81 7.40 -30.75
N ASN A 945 -12.51 6.35 -29.98
CA ASN A 945 -13.06 5.00 -30.15
C ASN A 945 -14.60 4.93 -29.96
N ARG A 946 -15.22 5.95 -29.37
CA ARG A 946 -16.66 6.07 -29.13
C ARG A 946 -17.29 7.20 -29.94
N ASP A 947 -16.57 7.74 -30.90
CA ASP A 947 -17.06 8.75 -31.83
C ASP A 947 -17.73 8.06 -33.02
N ALA A 948 -18.96 7.61 -32.81
CA ALA A 948 -19.73 6.84 -33.78
C ALA A 948 -20.77 7.71 -34.53
N ALA A 949 -21.26 7.20 -35.66
CA ALA A 949 -22.32 7.85 -36.42
C ALA A 949 -23.66 7.86 -35.65
N PRO A 950 -24.58 8.79 -35.97
CA PRO A 950 -25.91 8.82 -35.37
C PRO A 950 -26.64 7.47 -35.49
N GLY A 951 -27.16 6.96 -34.37
CA GLY A 951 -27.90 5.69 -34.31
C GLY A 951 -27.09 4.46 -33.89
N ASP A 952 -25.77 4.58 -33.70
CA ASP A 952 -24.95 3.53 -33.07
C ASP A 952 -25.04 3.57 -31.53
N THR A 953 -24.63 2.49 -30.86
CA THR A 953 -24.50 2.37 -29.39
C THR A 953 -23.03 2.31 -28.98
N PRO A 954 -22.28 3.41 -29.09
CA PRO A 954 -20.84 3.44 -28.85
C PRO A 954 -20.45 3.12 -27.40
N GLU A 955 -21.35 3.29 -26.45
CA GLU A 955 -21.17 2.98 -25.02
C GLU A 955 -21.28 1.49 -24.70
N TRP A 956 -21.92 0.70 -25.57
CA TRP A 956 -22.13 -0.73 -25.34
C TRP A 956 -20.94 -1.56 -25.83
N PHE A 957 -20.47 -2.47 -24.97
CA PHE A 957 -19.60 -3.57 -25.38
C PHE A 957 -20.42 -4.64 -26.11
N LEU A 958 -20.25 -4.71 -27.43
CA LEU A 958 -20.87 -5.71 -28.28
C LEU A 958 -19.81 -6.70 -28.77
N TRP A 959 -19.68 -7.84 -28.10
CA TRP A 959 -18.64 -8.85 -28.39
C TRP A 959 -18.69 -9.42 -29.82
N ASN A 960 -19.83 -9.29 -30.50
CA ASN A 960 -20.05 -9.75 -31.87
C ASN A 960 -20.32 -8.59 -32.86
N ARG A 961 -19.79 -7.40 -32.58
CA ARG A 961 -19.98 -6.22 -33.44
C ARG A 961 -19.29 -6.40 -34.78
N THR A 962 -20.07 -6.44 -35.85
CA THR A 962 -19.57 -6.55 -37.23
C THR A 962 -19.50 -5.22 -37.97
N THR A 963 -20.06 -4.15 -37.39
CA THR A 963 -19.98 -2.81 -37.99
C THR A 963 -18.55 -2.29 -37.93
N PRO A 964 -18.07 -1.59 -38.99
CA PRO A 964 -16.72 -1.04 -39.01
C PRO A 964 -16.46 -0.13 -37.80
N LEU A 965 -15.39 -0.42 -37.06
CA LEU A 965 -15.05 0.31 -35.85
C LEU A 965 -14.07 1.45 -36.11
N THR A 966 -14.32 2.58 -35.45
CA THR A 966 -13.26 3.56 -35.22
C THR A 966 -12.31 3.00 -34.17
N GLN A 967 -11.08 2.68 -34.60
CA GLN A 967 -10.08 2.07 -33.74
C GLN A 967 -8.82 2.94 -33.67
N MET A 968 -8.62 3.62 -32.54
CA MET A 968 -7.49 4.49 -32.23
C MET A 968 -6.58 3.91 -31.13
N SER A 969 -6.90 2.75 -30.56
CA SER A 969 -6.15 2.16 -29.43
C SER A 969 -4.71 1.78 -29.74
N PHE A 970 -4.39 1.63 -31.03
CA PHE A 970 -3.01 1.40 -31.50
C PHE A 970 -2.34 2.67 -32.02
N GLY A 971 -2.96 3.85 -31.87
CA GLY A 971 -2.53 5.03 -32.60
C GLY A 971 -2.71 4.87 -34.11
N HIS A 972 -2.01 5.68 -34.90
CA HIS A 972 -2.13 5.70 -36.35
C HIS A 972 -0.85 6.26 -37.00
N GLY A 973 -0.73 6.09 -38.32
CA GLY A 973 0.42 6.55 -39.09
C GLY A 973 1.73 5.86 -38.73
N ILE A 974 2.86 6.57 -38.84
CA ILE A 974 4.20 6.04 -38.55
C ILE A 974 4.39 5.62 -37.07
N HIS A 975 3.49 6.06 -36.19
CA HIS A 975 3.47 5.72 -34.76
C HIS A 975 2.41 4.67 -34.42
N GLU A 976 1.81 3.99 -35.40
CA GLU A 976 0.94 2.84 -35.13
C GLU A 976 1.71 1.80 -34.28
N CYS A 977 1.09 1.28 -33.23
CA CYS A 977 1.70 0.39 -32.25
C CYS A 977 2.44 -0.77 -32.91
N ILE A 978 3.74 -0.88 -32.66
CA ILE A 978 4.57 -1.94 -33.20
C ILE A 978 4.19 -3.33 -32.62
N GLY A 979 3.65 -3.35 -31.40
CA GLY A 979 3.18 -4.56 -30.72
C GLY A 979 1.80 -5.06 -31.16
N LYS A 980 1.14 -4.40 -32.12
CA LYS A 980 -0.23 -4.75 -32.56
C LYS A 980 -0.35 -6.22 -32.97
N ALA A 981 0.52 -6.69 -33.86
CA ALA A 981 0.51 -8.08 -34.33
C ALA A 981 0.79 -9.09 -33.20
N LEU A 982 1.67 -8.73 -32.25
CA LEU A 982 1.92 -9.55 -31.07
C LEU A 982 0.68 -9.64 -30.18
N GLN A 983 0.02 -8.51 -29.90
CA GLN A 983 -1.17 -8.51 -29.07
C GLN A 983 -2.32 -9.30 -29.72
N GLN A 984 -2.48 -9.17 -31.04
CA GLN A 984 -3.43 -9.95 -31.85
C GLN A 984 -3.11 -11.46 -31.87
N ALA A 985 -1.85 -11.86 -31.61
CA ALA A 985 -1.50 -13.27 -31.45
C ALA A 985 -1.63 -13.76 -30.00
N ILE A 986 -1.25 -12.94 -29.03
CA ILE A 986 -1.14 -13.32 -27.62
C ILE A 986 -2.50 -13.40 -26.94
N VAL A 987 -3.32 -12.36 -27.08
CA VAL A 987 -4.54 -12.20 -26.27
C VAL A 987 -5.61 -13.23 -26.64
N PRO A 988 -5.96 -13.47 -27.94
CA PRO A 988 -6.94 -14.50 -28.26
C PRO A 988 -6.47 -15.91 -27.86
N ALA A 989 -5.19 -16.22 -28.05
CA ALA A 989 -4.63 -17.51 -27.67
C ALA A 989 -4.68 -17.74 -26.15
N ALA A 990 -4.34 -16.73 -25.35
CA ALA A 990 -4.47 -16.79 -23.90
C ALA A 990 -5.94 -17.00 -23.49
N LEU A 991 -6.87 -16.19 -24.02
CA LEU A 991 -8.29 -16.36 -23.73
C LEU A 991 -8.81 -17.74 -24.14
N THR A 992 -8.31 -18.31 -25.23
CA THR A 992 -8.69 -19.66 -25.70
C THR A 992 -8.25 -20.74 -24.72
N GLU A 993 -7.01 -20.69 -24.21
CA GLU A 993 -6.52 -21.63 -23.19
C GLU A 993 -7.32 -21.50 -21.88
N LEU A 994 -7.65 -20.27 -21.46
CA LEU A 994 -8.48 -20.04 -20.28
C LEU A 994 -9.93 -20.53 -20.48
N LEU A 995 -10.53 -20.27 -21.64
CA LEU A 995 -11.88 -20.69 -22.00
C LEU A 995 -11.99 -22.22 -22.04
N THR A 996 -10.97 -22.88 -22.59
CA THR A 996 -10.86 -24.34 -22.62
C THR A 996 -10.80 -24.92 -21.22
N ALA A 997 -10.01 -24.31 -20.33
CA ALA A 997 -9.83 -24.79 -18.97
C ALA A 997 -10.99 -24.44 -18.03
N MET A 998 -11.67 -23.32 -18.26
CA MET A 998 -12.70 -22.77 -17.38
C MET A 998 -13.87 -22.17 -18.18
N PRO A 999 -14.64 -23.02 -18.91
CA PRO A 999 -15.75 -22.55 -19.73
C PRO A 999 -16.87 -21.91 -18.91
N GLU A 1000 -17.00 -22.26 -17.62
CA GLU A 1000 -18.04 -21.77 -16.70
C GLU A 1000 -17.55 -20.65 -15.76
N LEU A 1001 -16.47 -19.95 -16.13
CA LEU A 1001 -15.91 -18.85 -15.34
C LEU A 1001 -16.88 -17.68 -15.28
N ARG A 1002 -17.03 -17.07 -14.10
CA ARG A 1002 -17.91 -15.90 -13.86
C ARG A 1002 -17.23 -14.89 -12.96
N LEU A 1003 -17.69 -13.64 -12.99
CA LEU A 1003 -17.33 -12.65 -11.98
C LEU A 1003 -17.78 -13.13 -10.59
N ASP A 1004 -16.91 -13.01 -9.57
CA ASP A 1004 -17.28 -13.36 -8.18
C ASP A 1004 -18.42 -12.47 -7.67
N ARG A 1005 -18.48 -11.23 -8.13
CA ARG A 1005 -19.55 -10.28 -7.84
C ARG A 1005 -20.01 -9.60 -9.14
N PRO A 1006 -21.01 -10.16 -9.83
CA PRO A 1006 -21.60 -9.52 -10.99
C PRO A 1006 -22.13 -8.12 -10.64
N GLY A 1007 -21.77 -7.11 -11.43
CA GLY A 1007 -22.20 -5.72 -11.21
C GLY A 1007 -21.35 -4.92 -10.22
N ALA A 1008 -20.31 -5.49 -9.63
CA ALA A 1008 -19.33 -4.70 -8.87
C ALA A 1008 -18.49 -3.83 -9.83
N GLU A 1009 -18.26 -2.57 -9.43
CA GLU A 1009 -17.41 -1.66 -10.21
C GLU A 1009 -15.95 -2.15 -10.22
N PRO A 1010 -15.29 -2.21 -11.40
CA PRO A 1010 -13.90 -2.63 -11.48
C PRO A 1010 -12.97 -1.61 -10.81
N ALA A 1011 -11.97 -2.10 -10.09
CA ALA A 1011 -10.91 -1.26 -9.55
C ALA A 1011 -9.85 -0.99 -10.64
N TRP A 1012 -9.73 0.26 -11.07
CA TRP A 1012 -8.76 0.68 -12.07
C TRP A 1012 -7.50 1.26 -11.41
N ILE A 1013 -6.36 1.18 -12.10
CA ILE A 1013 -5.17 1.96 -11.72
C ILE A 1013 -5.48 3.45 -11.77
N ASP A 1014 -4.84 4.20 -10.88
CA ASP A 1014 -5.07 5.63 -10.71
C ASP A 1014 -4.27 6.46 -11.74
N ASN A 1015 -4.61 6.28 -13.02
CA ASN A 1015 -3.87 6.85 -14.15
C ASN A 1015 -4.81 7.23 -15.31
N VAL A 1016 -4.55 8.38 -15.94
CA VAL A 1016 -5.35 8.93 -17.05
C VAL A 1016 -4.84 8.56 -18.44
N TYR A 1017 -3.59 8.11 -18.56
CA TYR A 1017 -2.94 7.67 -19.80
C TYR A 1017 -3.10 6.17 -20.05
N PHE A 1018 -3.24 5.41 -18.97
CA PHE A 1018 -3.35 3.95 -19.00
C PHE A 1018 -4.60 3.49 -18.28
N ARG A 1019 -5.23 2.42 -18.80
CA ARG A 1019 -6.40 1.80 -18.20
C ARG A 1019 -6.12 0.32 -17.95
N ASP A 1020 -5.80 0.00 -16.70
CA ASP A 1020 -5.53 -1.37 -16.21
C ASP A 1020 -6.39 -1.68 -14.99
N LEU A 1021 -6.74 -2.95 -14.85
CA LEU A 1021 -7.46 -3.46 -13.69
C LEU A 1021 -6.46 -3.78 -12.57
N MET A 1022 -6.72 -3.27 -11.38
CA MET A 1022 -5.98 -3.66 -10.17
C MET A 1022 -6.32 -5.09 -9.74
N SER A 1023 -7.56 -5.53 -10.01
CA SER A 1023 -8.09 -6.82 -9.59
C SER A 1023 -9.30 -7.21 -10.46
N LEU A 1024 -9.43 -8.51 -10.76
CA LEU A 1024 -10.61 -9.11 -11.38
C LEU A 1024 -10.96 -10.42 -10.66
N PRO A 1025 -11.69 -10.37 -9.53
CA PRO A 1025 -12.12 -11.56 -8.81
C PRO A 1025 -13.12 -12.38 -9.62
N VAL A 1026 -12.78 -13.65 -9.85
CA VAL A 1026 -13.59 -14.61 -10.61
C VAL A 1026 -13.82 -15.89 -9.81
N THR A 1027 -14.88 -16.61 -10.19
CA THR A 1027 -15.30 -17.87 -9.57
C THR A 1027 -15.56 -18.91 -10.65
N ARG A 1028 -15.15 -20.15 -10.39
CA ARG A 1028 -15.56 -21.33 -11.17
C ARG A 1028 -16.93 -21.77 -10.67
N CYS A 1029 -17.92 -21.88 -11.54
CA CYS A 1029 -19.13 -22.62 -11.18
C CYS A 1029 -18.77 -24.11 -11.07
N CYS A 1030 -19.11 -24.71 -9.91
CA CYS A 1030 -19.16 -26.16 -9.73
C CYS A 1030 -20.51 -26.69 -10.19
#